data_AF-A0A8H7UBA2-F1
#
_entry.id   AF-A0A8H7UBA2-F1
#
_cell.length_a   1.000
_cell.length_b   1.000
_cell.length_c   1.000
_cell.angle_alpha   90.00
_cell.angle_beta   90.00
_cell.angle_gamma   90.00
#
_symmetry.space_group_name_H-M   'P 1'
#
loop_
_entity.id
_entity.type
_entity.pdbx_description
1 polymer ?
#
loop_
_entity_poly.entity_id
_entity_poly.type
_entity_poly.pdbx_seq_one_letter_code
_entity_poly.pdbx_strand_id
1 'polypeptide(L)'
;MSQIQHLPHVTVQPDWQTVIEDLISNKIKKESFWISCYCKYQESVHGSAQATNDHEVQNTCDLSGKDGVEARYVNNKALEVSCPLLGIKKVLVKGYLIDFHPFDSQSRIPKPIEAMNISPNYELYAVSSGTVIKIGELMTGTPRQIHVLQRELQGHIGDVTTVEFFPSGQVLLSGAADFQLRIWSVLDGTNPVTLKGHTAAITSTAIVDRGRNVLSSSKDGTIRLWECGSATTIATINCAGSVSSISLVGLPDVLKTEDDPSLDPREVSTKNKLVLAALDKGFLQAFDLGTKKEVFRTQALEGELLCCAYQPELGIIAVGSSTGIVALYNIQNTAETIAQFQRDENPILQLGFKLDDNGEETLCIATADGCIFETNPLSAILQSGRADIVAEYTGFDVDPVYSMKIAFRRGNALKGIIAAGRDGYVRRMPLSTKPSTLHLTSTSGAPAFRPFTCVINPVVLFSILDHYLRRNEGQERVIGTLLGVRSDDGTEVEIRNCFNVPHQENDSEVAVDMEHHRAMFELHQRVNPKEVIVGWYATGSELNSYSALIQDFYSSEVAPFQAIHLTMDTDLAIKGSHSMGLKTHISAPVGITAKSGNCMFLPVPCEVRYFDAERSGLEILATAKASDERQATLLSDMDHLEIAIAKVQEMLDRVSQYVQQVLNGQEPANNAIGRYIMDSVSVVPKVDAASFEKMFNSHLQDLLMVVYLANMTRTQLSVAERLNALV
;
A
#
# COMPACT_ATOMS: atom_id res chain seq x y z
N MET A 1 -37.60 22.50 8.59
CA MET A 1 -37.68 21.04 8.79
C MET A 1 -37.54 20.40 7.43
N SER A 2 -36.34 19.98 7.08
CA SER A 2 -36.09 19.13 5.91
C SER A 2 -36.90 17.85 6.09
N GLN A 3 -37.75 17.52 5.12
CA GLN A 3 -38.50 16.28 5.13
C GLN A 3 -37.49 15.13 4.96
N ILE A 4 -37.40 14.24 5.94
CA ILE A 4 -36.49 13.08 5.88
C ILE A 4 -36.90 12.22 4.70
N GLN A 5 -35.98 11.99 3.77
CA GLN A 5 -36.24 11.10 2.63
C GLN A 5 -36.14 9.65 3.09
N HIS A 6 -37.18 8.85 2.83
CA HIS A 6 -37.14 7.40 3.07
C HIS A 6 -36.62 6.68 1.83
N LEU A 7 -35.57 5.88 2.01
CA LEU A 7 -34.97 5.09 0.92
C LEU A 7 -35.59 3.70 0.84
N PRO A 8 -35.73 3.13 -0.38
CA PRO A 8 -36.17 1.76 -0.55
C PRO A 8 -35.09 0.74 -0.12
N HIS A 9 -35.43 -0.53 -0.09
CA HIS A 9 -34.49 -1.61 0.20
C HIS A 9 -34.82 -2.85 -0.64
N VAL A 10 -33.80 -3.48 -1.23
CA VAL A 10 -33.93 -4.77 -1.91
C VAL A 10 -33.22 -5.86 -1.09
N THR A 11 -33.87 -7.00 -0.91
CA THR A 11 -33.23 -8.21 -0.36
C THR A 11 -33.34 -9.32 -1.37
N VAL A 12 -32.29 -10.14 -1.43
CA VAL A 12 -32.21 -11.31 -2.29
C VAL A 12 -31.92 -12.52 -1.43
N GLN A 13 -32.51 -13.67 -1.77
CA GLN A 13 -32.28 -14.94 -1.09
C GLN A 13 -30.76 -15.22 -0.94
N PRO A 14 -30.24 -15.56 0.26
CA PRO A 14 -28.80 -15.58 0.53
C PRO A 14 -27.94 -16.46 -0.39
N ASP A 15 -28.50 -17.57 -0.87
CA ASP A 15 -27.86 -18.57 -1.73
C ASP A 15 -27.89 -18.23 -3.23
N TRP A 16 -28.40 -17.05 -3.62
CA TRP A 16 -28.51 -16.65 -5.03
C TRP A 16 -27.18 -16.74 -5.79
N GLN A 17 -26.05 -16.46 -5.12
CA GLN A 17 -24.73 -16.57 -5.73
C GLN A 17 -24.37 -18.02 -6.06
N THR A 18 -24.64 -18.93 -5.11
CA THR A 18 -24.41 -20.37 -5.29
C THR A 18 -25.27 -20.92 -6.43
N VAL A 19 -26.52 -20.47 -6.52
CA VAL A 19 -27.43 -20.83 -7.63
C VAL A 19 -26.84 -20.41 -8.98
N ILE A 20 -26.34 -19.17 -9.10
CA ILE A 20 -25.72 -18.68 -10.35
C ILE A 20 -24.42 -19.44 -10.67
N GLU A 21 -23.58 -19.72 -9.66
CA GLU A 21 -22.34 -20.50 -9.85
C GLU A 21 -22.61 -21.95 -10.27
N ASP A 22 -23.62 -22.59 -9.71
CA ASP A 22 -24.03 -23.96 -10.04
C ASP A 22 -24.67 -24.06 -11.44
N LEU A 23 -25.38 -23.00 -11.88
CA LEU A 23 -25.86 -22.87 -13.26
C LEU A 23 -24.69 -22.72 -14.25
N ILE A 24 -23.74 -21.83 -13.98
CA ILE A 24 -22.58 -21.57 -14.86
C ILE A 24 -21.66 -22.79 -14.93
N SER A 25 -21.49 -23.50 -13.81
CA SER A 25 -20.71 -24.75 -13.76
C SER A 25 -21.47 -25.98 -14.31
N ASN A 26 -22.66 -25.79 -14.90
CA ASN A 26 -23.50 -26.84 -15.49
C ASN A 26 -23.95 -27.94 -14.50
N LYS A 27 -23.93 -27.70 -13.19
CA LYS A 27 -24.48 -28.65 -12.21
C LYS A 27 -26.02 -28.66 -12.24
N ILE A 28 -26.61 -27.49 -12.46
CA ILE A 28 -28.06 -27.27 -12.48
C ILE A 28 -28.41 -26.62 -13.83
N LYS A 29 -29.61 -26.91 -14.37
CA LYS A 29 -30.06 -26.34 -15.66
C LYS A 29 -30.95 -25.10 -15.51
N LYS A 30 -31.75 -25.07 -14.43
CA LYS A 30 -32.75 -24.04 -14.19
C LYS A 30 -33.10 -24.02 -12.70
N GLU A 31 -33.13 -22.83 -12.13
CA GLU A 31 -33.49 -22.61 -10.73
C GLU A 31 -34.13 -21.22 -10.56
N SER A 32 -34.77 -20.98 -9.42
CA SER A 32 -35.37 -19.67 -9.10
C SER A 32 -35.09 -19.31 -7.67
N PHE A 33 -34.84 -18.03 -7.42
CA PHE A 33 -34.63 -17.47 -6.09
C PHE A 33 -35.52 -16.25 -5.87
N TRP A 34 -35.79 -15.93 -4.60
CA TRP A 34 -36.68 -14.84 -4.21
C TRP A 34 -35.96 -13.49 -4.13
N ILE A 35 -36.67 -12.43 -4.52
CA ILE A 35 -36.27 -11.04 -4.39
C ILE A 35 -37.42 -10.28 -3.72
N SER A 36 -37.12 -9.58 -2.63
CA SER A 36 -38.11 -8.76 -1.93
C SER A 36 -37.70 -7.30 -1.99
N CYS A 37 -38.66 -6.43 -2.29
CA CYS A 37 -38.46 -4.99 -2.34
C CYS A 37 -39.35 -4.32 -1.29
N TYR A 38 -38.77 -3.42 -0.51
CA TYR A 38 -39.43 -2.71 0.57
C TYR A 38 -39.28 -1.20 0.36
N CYS A 39 -40.31 -0.45 0.71
CA CYS A 39 -40.26 1.00 0.81
C CYS A 39 -41.19 1.43 1.93
N LYS A 40 -40.72 2.28 2.83
CA LYS A 40 -41.52 2.72 3.97
C LYS A 40 -42.81 3.40 3.49
N TYR A 41 -43.94 3.05 4.11
CA TYR A 41 -45.29 3.52 3.75
C TYR A 41 -45.87 2.99 2.42
N GLN A 42 -45.26 1.96 1.83
CA GLN A 42 -45.79 1.23 0.66
C GLN A 42 -45.86 -0.28 0.97
N GLU A 43 -46.71 -1.02 0.25
CA GLU A 43 -46.80 -2.47 0.39
C GLU A 43 -45.54 -3.15 -0.17
N SER A 44 -44.99 -4.13 0.55
CA SER A 44 -43.81 -4.85 0.09
C SER A 44 -44.12 -5.69 -1.15
N VAL A 45 -43.18 -5.71 -2.09
CA VAL A 45 -43.30 -6.49 -3.33
C VAL A 45 -42.34 -7.67 -3.24
N HIS A 46 -42.88 -8.88 -3.31
CA HIS A 46 -42.12 -10.12 -3.28
C HIS A 46 -42.21 -10.80 -4.64
N GLY A 47 -41.09 -10.85 -5.35
CA GLY A 47 -41.00 -11.50 -6.66
C GLY A 47 -39.97 -12.60 -6.70
N SER A 48 -39.92 -13.29 -7.83
CA SER A 48 -38.97 -14.37 -8.09
C SER A 48 -38.14 -14.07 -9.33
N ALA A 49 -36.85 -14.36 -9.27
CA ALA A 49 -35.97 -14.32 -10.42
C ALA A 49 -35.71 -15.77 -10.88
N GLN A 50 -36.08 -16.05 -12.13
CA GLN A 50 -35.87 -17.34 -12.77
C GLN A 50 -34.58 -17.30 -13.59
N ALA A 51 -33.62 -18.14 -13.21
CA ALA A 51 -32.30 -18.22 -13.82
C ALA A 51 -32.19 -19.49 -14.68
N THR A 52 -31.72 -19.35 -15.92
CA THR A 52 -31.54 -20.44 -16.88
C THR A 52 -30.17 -20.35 -17.54
N ASN A 53 -29.51 -21.49 -17.76
CA ASN A 53 -28.23 -21.53 -18.46
C ASN A 53 -28.48 -21.46 -19.98
N ASP A 54 -27.85 -20.50 -20.66
CA ASP A 54 -28.00 -20.34 -22.11
C ASP A 54 -26.95 -21.21 -22.83
N HIS A 55 -27.40 -22.07 -23.75
CA HIS A 55 -26.55 -23.11 -24.34
C HIS A 55 -25.65 -22.59 -25.47
N GLU A 56 -25.87 -21.36 -25.96
CA GLU A 56 -25.18 -20.83 -27.15
C GLU A 56 -23.92 -20.01 -26.81
N VAL A 57 -23.76 -19.51 -25.58
CA VAL A 57 -22.62 -18.67 -25.15
C VAL A 57 -22.05 -19.18 -23.82
N GLN A 58 -20.75 -19.54 -23.79
CA GLN A 58 -20.08 -19.97 -22.56
C GLN A 58 -20.04 -18.82 -21.53
N ASN A 59 -20.42 -19.10 -20.27
CA ASN A 59 -20.42 -18.20 -19.09
C ASN A 59 -21.52 -17.13 -19.00
N THR A 60 -22.67 -17.30 -19.67
CA THR A 60 -23.82 -16.38 -19.53
C THR A 60 -25.07 -17.08 -18.99
N CYS A 61 -25.81 -16.40 -18.12
CA CYS A 61 -27.08 -16.88 -17.56
C CYS A 61 -28.19 -15.89 -17.91
N ASP A 62 -29.33 -16.41 -18.36
CA ASP A 62 -30.53 -15.61 -18.56
C ASP A 62 -31.30 -15.51 -17.24
N LEU A 63 -31.61 -14.28 -16.84
CA LEU A 63 -32.40 -13.95 -15.66
C LEU A 63 -33.68 -13.24 -16.09
N SER A 64 -34.82 -13.78 -15.66
CA SER A 64 -36.13 -13.18 -15.88
C SER A 64 -36.84 -12.98 -14.55
N GLY A 65 -37.26 -11.74 -14.29
CA GLY A 65 -38.04 -11.40 -13.10
C GLY A 65 -39.53 -11.72 -13.28
N LYS A 66 -40.20 -12.07 -12.18
CA LYS A 66 -41.65 -12.32 -12.09
C LYS A 66 -42.24 -11.55 -10.92
N ASP A 67 -43.57 -11.43 -10.93
CA ASP A 67 -44.38 -10.88 -9.83
C ASP A 67 -44.05 -9.42 -9.48
N GLY A 68 -43.83 -8.58 -10.51
CA GLY A 68 -43.61 -7.13 -10.35
C GLY A 68 -42.17 -6.72 -10.04
N VAL A 69 -41.25 -7.69 -9.96
CA VAL A 69 -39.80 -7.47 -9.88
C VAL A 69 -39.16 -7.82 -11.21
N GLU A 70 -38.36 -6.91 -11.75
CA GLU A 70 -37.52 -7.13 -12.92
C GLU A 70 -36.08 -7.39 -12.46
N ALA A 71 -35.50 -8.51 -12.87
CA ALA A 71 -34.11 -8.87 -12.56
C ALA A 71 -33.33 -9.08 -13.86
N ARG A 72 -32.12 -8.53 -13.94
CA ARG A 72 -31.21 -8.67 -15.08
C ARG A 72 -29.85 -9.16 -14.61
N TYR A 73 -29.32 -10.15 -15.32
CA TYR A 73 -27.96 -10.64 -15.11
C TYR A 73 -26.92 -9.59 -15.49
N VAL A 74 -25.92 -9.37 -14.63
CA VAL A 74 -24.76 -8.51 -14.95
C VAL A 74 -23.49 -9.36 -15.03
N ASN A 75 -23.18 -10.10 -13.97
CA ASN A 75 -22.08 -11.07 -13.94
C ASN A 75 -22.31 -12.08 -12.80
N ASN A 76 -21.40 -13.06 -12.62
CA ASN A 76 -21.53 -14.12 -11.61
C ASN A 76 -21.65 -13.62 -10.15
N LYS A 77 -21.30 -12.35 -9.89
CA LYS A 77 -21.26 -11.73 -8.56
C LYS A 77 -22.17 -10.51 -8.42
N ALA A 78 -22.93 -10.15 -9.46
CA ALA A 78 -23.80 -8.98 -9.47
C ALA A 78 -25.03 -9.16 -10.36
N LEU A 79 -26.18 -8.65 -9.90
CA LEU A 79 -27.43 -8.60 -10.63
C LEU A 79 -28.10 -7.23 -10.48
N GLU A 80 -28.85 -6.81 -11.49
CA GLU A 80 -29.61 -5.56 -11.48
C GLU A 80 -31.08 -5.87 -11.16
N VAL A 81 -31.64 -5.18 -10.16
CA VAL A 81 -33.04 -5.30 -9.75
C VAL A 81 -33.77 -3.98 -9.98
N SER A 82 -34.94 -4.05 -10.59
CA SER A 82 -35.88 -2.93 -10.70
C SER A 82 -37.25 -3.36 -10.22
N CYS A 83 -37.94 -2.46 -9.51
CA CYS A 83 -39.33 -2.64 -9.13
C CYS A 83 -40.10 -1.37 -9.46
N PRO A 84 -40.79 -1.32 -10.63
CA PRO A 84 -41.54 -0.15 -11.06
C PRO A 84 -42.63 0.29 -10.06
N LEU A 85 -43.23 -0.67 -9.34
CA LEU A 85 -44.30 -0.42 -8.36
C LEU A 85 -43.83 0.41 -7.16
N LEU A 86 -42.57 0.21 -6.73
CA LEU A 86 -41.96 0.93 -5.61
C LEU A 86 -41.02 2.06 -6.07
N GLY A 87 -40.98 2.34 -7.38
CA GLY A 87 -40.10 3.36 -7.96
C GLY A 87 -38.60 3.00 -7.92
N ILE A 88 -38.25 1.75 -7.60
CA ILE A 88 -36.87 1.26 -7.56
C ILE A 88 -36.37 1.06 -8.99
N LYS A 89 -35.35 1.83 -9.38
CA LYS A 89 -34.79 1.81 -10.73
C LYS A 89 -33.34 1.33 -10.68
N LYS A 90 -33.08 0.15 -11.25
CA LYS A 90 -31.74 -0.39 -11.50
C LYS A 90 -30.82 -0.39 -10.27
N VAL A 91 -31.32 -0.90 -9.15
CA VAL A 91 -30.48 -1.15 -7.97
C VAL A 91 -29.62 -2.37 -8.24
N LEU A 92 -28.33 -2.21 -8.05
CA LEU A 92 -27.36 -3.26 -8.32
C LEU A 92 -27.07 -4.06 -7.05
N VAL A 93 -27.48 -5.33 -7.03
CA VAL A 93 -27.19 -6.24 -5.93
C VAL A 93 -25.86 -6.94 -6.21
N LYS A 94 -24.86 -6.70 -5.35
CA LYS A 94 -23.53 -7.29 -5.38
C LYS A 94 -23.43 -8.29 -4.23
N GLY A 95 -22.91 -9.48 -4.48
CA GLY A 95 -22.54 -10.37 -3.37
C GLY A 95 -21.03 -10.34 -3.10
N TYR A 96 -20.53 -11.31 -2.35
CA TYR A 96 -19.14 -11.32 -1.89
C TYR A 96 -18.21 -12.07 -2.86
N LEU A 97 -16.94 -11.69 -2.84
CA LEU A 97 -15.84 -12.31 -3.59
C LEU A 97 -15.22 -13.45 -2.80
N ILE A 98 -14.98 -13.21 -1.50
CA ILE A 98 -14.34 -14.13 -0.57
C ILE A 98 -15.01 -13.93 0.78
N ASP A 99 -15.27 -15.01 1.49
CA ASP A 99 -15.67 -15.04 2.89
C ASP A 99 -14.74 -15.97 3.68
N PHE A 100 -14.53 -15.67 4.95
CA PHE A 100 -13.77 -16.54 5.85
C PHE A 100 -14.15 -16.30 7.30
N HIS A 101 -13.90 -17.31 8.16
CA HIS A 101 -14.19 -17.25 9.58
C HIS A 101 -12.89 -17.22 10.41
N PRO A 102 -12.46 -16.05 10.93
CA PRO A 102 -11.17 -15.92 11.63
C PRO A 102 -11.11 -16.65 12.98
N PHE A 103 -12.27 -16.84 13.60
CA PHE A 103 -12.40 -17.45 14.93
C PHE A 103 -12.85 -18.92 14.89
N ASP A 104 -12.89 -19.54 13.70
CA ASP A 104 -13.30 -20.95 13.59
C ASP A 104 -12.33 -21.86 14.35
N SER A 105 -12.84 -22.46 15.43
CA SER A 105 -12.13 -23.45 16.23
C SER A 105 -13.15 -24.38 16.87
N GLN A 106 -13.55 -25.46 16.18
CA GLN A 106 -14.33 -26.60 16.71
C GLN A 106 -15.68 -26.29 17.42
N SER A 107 -16.06 -25.02 17.60
CA SER A 107 -17.25 -24.60 18.32
C SER A 107 -18.41 -24.42 17.35
N ARG A 108 -19.56 -25.03 17.68
CA ARG A 108 -20.78 -24.97 16.85
C ARG A 108 -21.42 -23.58 16.75
N ILE A 109 -20.95 -22.60 17.53
CA ILE A 109 -21.48 -21.23 17.55
C ILE A 109 -20.37 -20.30 17.05
N PRO A 110 -20.57 -19.58 15.93
CA PRO A 110 -19.60 -18.61 15.45
C PRO A 110 -19.47 -17.47 16.46
N LYS A 111 -18.23 -17.01 16.67
CA LYS A 111 -17.98 -15.88 17.57
C LYS A 111 -18.15 -14.56 16.82
N PRO A 112 -18.89 -13.57 17.39
CA PRO A 112 -19.16 -12.32 16.71
C PRO A 112 -17.90 -11.48 16.56
N ILE A 113 -17.74 -10.79 15.44
CA ILE A 113 -16.65 -9.83 15.23
C ILE A 113 -17.14 -8.45 15.64
N GLU A 114 -16.45 -7.83 16.60
CA GLU A 114 -16.83 -6.54 17.17
C GLU A 114 -16.06 -5.37 16.53
N ALA A 115 -14.77 -5.58 16.27
CA ALA A 115 -13.92 -4.61 15.58
C ALA A 115 -13.03 -5.30 14.54
N MET A 116 -12.73 -4.57 13.48
CA MET A 116 -11.83 -5.02 12.43
C MET A 116 -11.07 -3.84 11.85
N ASN A 117 -9.81 -4.09 11.49
CA ASN A 117 -9.04 -3.18 10.68
C ASN A 117 -8.08 -3.92 9.75
N ILE A 118 -7.61 -3.21 8.72
CA ILE A 118 -6.69 -3.71 7.71
C ILE A 118 -5.43 -2.86 7.82
N SER A 119 -4.29 -3.53 7.72
CA SER A 119 -2.98 -2.88 7.70
C SER A 119 -2.84 -1.92 6.49
N PRO A 120 -2.03 -0.86 6.61
CA PRO A 120 -1.81 0.11 5.53
C PRO A 120 -1.25 -0.48 4.23
N ASN A 121 -0.46 -1.57 4.31
CA ASN A 121 0.04 -2.32 3.15
C ASN A 121 -1.01 -3.28 2.55
N TYR A 122 -2.18 -3.42 3.18
CA TYR A 122 -3.24 -4.34 2.80
C TYR A 122 -2.84 -5.82 2.83
N GLU A 123 -1.86 -6.19 3.64
CA GLU A 123 -1.38 -7.58 3.72
C GLU A 123 -1.87 -8.31 4.96
N LEU A 124 -2.16 -7.57 6.03
CA LEU A 124 -2.67 -8.09 7.29
C LEU A 124 -4.07 -7.55 7.59
N TYR A 125 -4.88 -8.37 8.23
CA TYR A 125 -6.11 -7.96 8.89
C TYR A 125 -6.01 -8.24 10.39
N ALA A 126 -6.69 -7.43 11.19
CA ALA A 126 -6.89 -7.64 12.62
C ALA A 126 -8.38 -7.64 12.90
N VAL A 127 -8.85 -8.63 13.66
CA VAL A 127 -10.25 -8.78 14.05
C VAL A 127 -10.34 -9.09 15.53
N SER A 128 -11.33 -8.51 16.22
CA SER A 128 -11.63 -8.83 17.61
C SER A 128 -12.91 -9.62 17.76
N SER A 129 -12.94 -10.47 18.78
CA SER A 129 -14.15 -11.14 19.24
C SER A 129 -14.09 -11.25 20.76
N GLY A 130 -14.97 -10.51 21.44
CA GLY A 130 -14.88 -10.30 22.88
C GLY A 130 -13.51 -9.76 23.28
N THR A 131 -12.81 -10.44 24.17
CA THR A 131 -11.51 -9.99 24.72
C THR A 131 -10.30 -10.33 23.85
N VAL A 132 -10.49 -11.12 22.77
CA VAL A 132 -9.40 -11.70 21.98
C VAL A 132 -9.29 -11.00 20.63
N ILE A 133 -8.07 -10.70 20.22
CA ILE A 133 -7.77 -10.16 18.89
C ILE A 133 -6.98 -11.20 18.11
N LYS A 134 -7.35 -11.45 16.86
CA LYS A 134 -6.58 -12.29 15.93
C LYS A 134 -6.03 -11.45 14.80
N ILE A 135 -4.78 -11.72 14.43
CA ILE A 135 -4.12 -11.15 13.27
C ILE A 135 -3.86 -12.26 12.26
N GLY A 136 -4.21 -12.01 11.00
CA GLY A 136 -3.97 -12.92 9.89
C GLY A 136 -3.61 -12.18 8.60
N GLU A 137 -3.16 -12.94 7.62
CA GLU A 137 -2.82 -12.42 6.29
C GLU A 137 -4.08 -12.30 5.41
N LEU A 138 -4.19 -11.18 4.71
CA LEU A 138 -5.25 -10.86 3.76
C LEU A 138 -4.82 -11.34 2.37
N MET A 139 -5.20 -12.56 2.00
CA MET A 139 -4.80 -13.17 0.73
C MET A 139 -5.38 -12.45 -0.50
N THR A 140 -4.58 -12.39 -1.57
CA THR A 140 -4.92 -11.83 -2.88
C THR A 140 -5.11 -12.90 -3.98
N GLY A 141 -5.09 -14.19 -3.60
CA GLY A 141 -5.21 -15.35 -4.50
C GLY A 141 -6.28 -16.38 -4.07
N THR A 142 -6.45 -17.43 -4.88
CA THR A 142 -7.61 -18.33 -5.03
C THR A 142 -8.35 -18.84 -3.77
N PRO A 143 -9.67 -19.17 -3.87
CA PRO A 143 -10.61 -19.24 -2.74
C PRO A 143 -10.50 -20.44 -1.79
N ARG A 144 -9.42 -21.23 -1.79
CA ARG A 144 -9.45 -22.58 -1.17
C ARG A 144 -8.34 -22.95 -0.19
N GLN A 145 -7.49 -22.02 0.22
CA GLN A 145 -6.56 -22.29 1.31
C GLN A 145 -6.34 -21.05 2.17
N ILE A 146 -7.36 -20.73 2.97
CA ILE A 146 -7.20 -19.88 4.15
C ILE A 146 -6.81 -20.83 5.27
N HIS A 147 -5.61 -20.69 5.85
CA HIS A 147 -5.33 -20.94 7.28
C HIS A 147 -3.85 -20.70 7.54
N VAL A 148 -3.46 -19.45 7.79
CA VAL A 148 -2.34 -19.21 8.71
C VAL A 148 -2.79 -18.12 9.69
N LEU A 149 -3.26 -18.59 10.85
CA LEU A 149 -3.34 -17.78 12.05
C LEU A 149 -1.90 -17.38 12.38
N GLN A 150 -1.52 -16.11 12.19
CA GLN A 150 -0.17 -15.71 12.56
C GLN A 150 -0.08 -15.34 14.03
N ARG A 151 -1.13 -14.72 14.61
CA ARG A 151 -1.13 -14.36 16.03
C ARG A 151 -2.51 -14.27 16.68
N GLU A 152 -2.56 -14.65 17.96
CA GLU A 152 -3.67 -14.37 18.87
C GLU A 152 -3.15 -13.47 20.00
N LEU A 153 -3.82 -12.34 20.23
CA LEU A 153 -3.48 -11.36 21.25
C LEU A 153 -4.50 -11.46 22.38
N GLN A 154 -4.01 -11.77 23.58
CA GLN A 154 -4.82 -11.90 24.78
C GLN A 154 -4.30 -10.95 25.86
N GLY A 155 -5.22 -10.31 26.59
CA GLY A 155 -4.86 -9.46 27.73
C GLY A 155 -5.89 -8.38 28.08
N HIS A 156 -6.84 -8.10 27.19
CA HIS A 156 -8.03 -7.33 27.56
C HIS A 156 -8.95 -8.14 28.46
N ILE A 157 -9.65 -7.44 29.36
CA ILE A 157 -10.59 -8.05 30.32
C ILE A 157 -12.05 -7.84 29.87
N GLY A 158 -12.29 -6.85 29.02
CA GLY A 158 -13.58 -6.56 28.41
C GLY A 158 -13.51 -6.62 26.89
N ASP A 159 -14.68 -6.54 26.27
CA ASP A 159 -14.90 -6.59 24.83
C ASP A 159 -14.06 -5.53 24.10
N VAL A 160 -13.33 -5.95 23.07
CA VAL A 160 -12.46 -5.08 22.29
C VAL A 160 -13.30 -4.37 21.23
N THR A 161 -13.54 -3.09 21.47
CA THR A 161 -14.43 -2.23 20.70
C THR A 161 -13.75 -1.57 19.50
N THR A 162 -12.42 -1.48 19.49
CA THR A 162 -11.67 -0.89 18.37
C THR A 162 -10.30 -1.51 18.23
N VAL A 163 -9.85 -1.67 16.98
CA VAL A 163 -8.51 -2.10 16.60
C VAL A 163 -7.99 -1.23 15.45
N GLU A 164 -6.73 -0.85 15.48
CA GLU A 164 -6.14 0.02 14.47
C GLU A 164 -4.66 -0.27 14.25
N PHE A 165 -4.27 -0.55 13.00
CA PHE A 165 -2.87 -0.71 12.66
C PHE A 165 -2.19 0.65 12.61
N PHE A 166 -1.00 0.73 13.18
CA PHE A 166 -0.12 1.86 12.97
C PHE A 166 0.30 1.94 11.49
N PRO A 167 0.64 3.12 10.97
CA PRO A 167 1.08 3.32 9.59
C PRO A 167 2.23 2.39 9.15
N SER A 168 3.08 1.98 10.09
CA SER A 168 4.18 1.05 9.84
C SER A 168 3.72 -0.40 9.58
N GLY A 169 2.48 -0.75 9.92
CA GLY A 169 1.95 -2.13 9.87
C GLY A 169 2.53 -3.08 10.94
N GLN A 170 3.54 -2.65 11.70
CA GLN A 170 4.26 -3.50 12.67
C GLN A 170 3.63 -3.53 14.06
N VAL A 171 2.72 -2.60 14.34
CA VAL A 171 2.12 -2.40 15.65
C VAL A 171 0.62 -2.23 15.49
N LEU A 172 -0.15 -2.74 16.46
CA LEU A 172 -1.60 -2.65 16.51
C LEU A 172 -2.02 -1.91 17.80
N LEU A 173 -2.85 -0.88 17.69
CA LEU A 173 -3.57 -0.28 18.80
C LEU A 173 -4.90 -1.00 18.99
N SER A 174 -5.27 -1.30 20.22
CA SER A 174 -6.62 -1.74 20.56
C SER A 174 -7.17 -0.96 21.74
N GLY A 175 -8.49 -0.78 21.75
CA GLY A 175 -9.25 -0.21 22.85
C GLY A 175 -10.41 -1.13 23.21
N ALA A 176 -10.77 -1.18 24.49
CA ALA A 176 -11.78 -2.10 24.98
C ALA A 176 -12.69 -1.52 26.05
N ALA A 177 -13.73 -2.30 26.39
CA ALA A 177 -14.66 -2.03 27.48
C ALA A 177 -14.02 -2.15 28.87
N ASP A 178 -12.76 -2.56 28.98
CA ASP A 178 -11.96 -2.52 30.22
C ASP A 178 -11.29 -1.16 30.49
N PHE A 179 -11.60 -0.16 29.66
CA PHE A 179 -11.17 1.24 29.75
C PHE A 179 -9.69 1.45 29.43
N GLN A 180 -9.01 0.41 28.92
CA GLN A 180 -7.60 0.45 28.59
C GLN A 180 -7.41 0.49 27.08
N LEU A 181 -6.34 1.16 26.67
CA LEU A 181 -5.77 0.96 25.35
C LEU A 181 -4.51 0.12 25.48
N ARG A 182 -4.29 -0.74 24.49
CA ARG A 182 -3.13 -1.61 24.45
C ARG A 182 -2.47 -1.47 23.08
N ILE A 183 -1.15 -1.42 23.10
CA ILE A 183 -0.32 -1.41 21.91
C ILE A 183 0.34 -2.77 21.84
N TRP A 184 0.17 -3.45 20.72
CA TRP A 184 0.64 -4.81 20.48
C TRP A 184 1.68 -4.82 19.37
N SER A 185 2.73 -5.58 19.57
CA SER A 185 3.64 -5.94 18.48
C SER A 185 2.95 -6.97 17.60
N VAL A 186 2.83 -6.66 16.30
CA VAL A 186 2.26 -7.58 15.31
C VAL A 186 3.19 -8.78 15.09
N LEU A 187 4.50 -8.58 15.23
CA LEU A 187 5.52 -9.58 14.97
C LEU A 187 5.50 -10.73 15.99
N ASP A 188 5.42 -10.45 17.28
CA ASP A 188 5.53 -11.45 18.35
C ASP A 188 4.28 -11.58 19.24
N GLY A 189 3.32 -10.67 19.10
CA GLY A 189 2.09 -10.63 19.89
C GLY A 189 2.27 -10.07 21.30
N THR A 190 3.43 -9.51 21.61
CA THR A 190 3.69 -8.91 22.92
C THR A 190 2.91 -7.61 23.10
N ASN A 191 2.65 -7.26 24.36
CA ASN A 191 2.04 -5.99 24.74
C ASN A 191 3.09 -5.07 25.36
N PRO A 192 3.85 -4.30 24.56
CA PRO A 192 4.86 -3.40 25.11
C PRO A 192 4.27 -2.24 25.91
N VAL A 193 3.05 -1.76 25.60
CA VAL A 193 2.48 -0.56 26.21
C VAL A 193 0.99 -0.71 26.49
N THR A 194 0.59 -0.36 27.72
CA THR A 194 -0.81 -0.21 28.14
C THR A 194 -1.06 1.23 28.59
N LEU A 195 -2.00 1.91 27.94
CA LEU A 195 -2.40 3.27 28.28
C LEU A 195 -3.61 3.22 29.23
N LYS A 196 -3.46 3.82 30.41
CA LYS A 196 -4.49 3.83 31.47
C LYS A 196 -4.88 5.26 31.77
N GLY A 197 -6.18 5.52 31.89
CA GLY A 197 -6.67 6.81 32.37
C GLY A 197 -8.13 7.12 32.04
N HIS A 198 -8.71 6.50 31.02
CA HIS A 198 -10.15 6.55 30.79
C HIS A 198 -10.91 5.87 31.96
N THR A 199 -12.12 6.36 32.22
CA THR A 199 -12.97 5.87 33.33
C THR A 199 -14.22 5.14 32.85
N ALA A 200 -14.36 4.96 31.53
CA ALA A 200 -15.40 4.18 30.90
C ALA A 200 -14.88 3.54 29.59
N ALA A 201 -15.75 2.77 28.92
CA ALA A 201 -15.40 1.99 27.74
C ALA A 201 -14.81 2.86 26.63
N ILE A 202 -13.70 2.40 26.04
CA ILE A 202 -13.16 2.99 24.82
C ILE A 202 -14.16 2.73 23.69
N THR A 203 -14.43 3.73 22.87
CA THR A 203 -15.41 3.63 21.78
C THR A 203 -14.79 3.71 20.40
N SER A 204 -13.73 4.51 20.23
CA SER A 204 -13.00 4.64 18.97
C SER A 204 -11.59 5.15 19.22
N THR A 205 -10.73 4.94 18.23
CA THR A 205 -9.32 5.36 18.22
C THR A 205 -8.98 6.03 16.90
N ALA A 206 -7.93 6.85 16.93
CA ALA A 206 -7.30 7.34 15.71
C ALA A 206 -5.79 7.52 15.92
N ILE A 207 -4.99 7.22 14.90
CA ILE A 207 -3.54 7.38 14.96
C ILE A 207 -3.10 8.70 14.31
N VAL A 208 -2.28 9.48 15.01
CA VAL A 208 -1.76 10.75 14.49
C VAL A 208 -0.51 10.50 13.66
N ASP A 209 -0.62 10.72 12.35
CA ASP A 209 0.45 10.58 11.34
C ASP A 209 1.34 9.36 11.57
N ARG A 210 2.60 9.53 11.98
CA ARG A 210 3.59 8.45 12.17
C ARG A 210 3.32 7.55 13.39
N GLY A 211 2.29 7.88 14.19
CA GLY A 211 1.86 7.08 15.33
C GLY A 211 2.75 7.18 16.57
N ARG A 212 3.45 8.31 16.75
CA ARG A 212 4.02 8.64 18.06
C ARG A 212 2.94 9.04 19.08
N ASN A 213 1.86 9.63 18.56
CA ASN A 213 0.72 10.09 19.33
C ASN A 213 -0.54 9.37 18.84
N VAL A 214 -1.43 9.02 19.76
CA VAL A 214 -2.70 8.37 19.45
C VAL A 214 -3.84 9.06 20.18
N LEU A 215 -5.02 9.00 19.58
CA LEU A 215 -6.27 9.47 20.14
C LEU A 215 -7.15 8.30 20.55
N SER A 216 -7.89 8.50 21.62
CA SER A 216 -8.96 7.59 22.04
C SER A 216 -10.17 8.39 22.50
N SER A 217 -11.35 7.91 22.14
CA SER A 217 -12.63 8.39 22.65
C SER A 217 -13.24 7.37 23.60
N SER A 218 -14.07 7.86 24.52
CA SER A 218 -14.66 7.02 25.56
C SER A 218 -16.07 7.46 25.93
N LYS A 219 -16.83 6.51 26.50
CA LYS A 219 -18.12 6.78 27.14
C LYS A 219 -18.02 7.69 28.37
N ASP A 220 -16.81 7.99 28.85
CA ASP A 220 -16.60 8.98 29.92
C ASP A 220 -16.74 10.43 29.45
N GLY A 221 -17.03 10.63 28.15
CA GLY A 221 -17.23 11.93 27.54
C GLY A 221 -15.93 12.68 27.26
N THR A 222 -14.78 11.99 27.26
CA THR A 222 -13.49 12.58 26.94
C THR A 222 -12.86 11.97 25.70
N ILE A 223 -12.09 12.80 24.99
CA ILE A 223 -11.11 12.37 24.00
C ILE A 223 -9.73 12.64 24.59
N ARG A 224 -8.85 11.64 24.56
CA ARG A 224 -7.50 11.77 25.10
C ARG A 224 -6.45 11.64 24.03
N LEU A 225 -5.45 12.51 24.11
CA LEU A 225 -4.23 12.45 23.33
C LEU A 225 -3.13 11.82 24.17
N TRP A 226 -2.49 10.77 23.64
CA TRP A 226 -1.48 9.99 24.33
C TRP A 226 -0.13 10.09 23.65
N GLU A 227 0.94 9.97 24.43
CA GLU A 227 2.28 9.65 23.92
C GLU A 227 2.54 8.16 24.09
N CYS A 228 2.77 7.43 23.00
CA CYS A 228 2.95 5.97 23.05
C CYS A 228 4.22 5.57 23.80
N GLY A 229 5.33 6.31 23.65
CA GLY A 229 6.62 5.94 24.22
C GLY A 229 6.69 6.05 25.75
N SER A 230 6.00 7.03 26.33
CA SER A 230 5.96 7.25 27.80
C SER A 230 4.70 6.69 28.45
N ALA A 231 3.74 6.20 27.67
CA ALA A 231 2.43 5.72 28.11
C ALA A 231 1.62 6.76 28.91
N THR A 232 1.82 8.05 28.63
CA THR A 232 1.19 9.15 29.38
C THR A 232 0.14 9.89 28.57
N THR A 233 -0.89 10.40 29.26
CA THR A 233 -1.83 11.36 28.65
C THR A 233 -1.13 12.72 28.49
N ILE A 234 -1.18 13.28 27.29
CA ILE A 234 -0.71 14.63 26.99
C ILE A 234 -1.84 15.63 27.27
N ALA A 235 -3.02 15.38 26.69
CA ALA A 235 -4.17 16.27 26.80
C ALA A 235 -5.48 15.47 26.90
N THR A 236 -6.47 16.08 27.57
CA THR A 236 -7.84 15.57 27.68
C THR A 236 -8.80 16.64 27.19
N ILE A 237 -9.60 16.30 26.18
CA ILE A 237 -10.63 17.16 25.59
C ILE A 237 -11.98 16.69 26.14
N ASN A 238 -12.70 17.58 26.83
CA ASN A 238 -14.02 17.28 27.37
C ASN A 238 -15.09 17.53 26.30
N CYS A 239 -15.88 16.51 26.00
CA CYS A 239 -17.02 16.60 25.10
C CYS A 239 -18.31 16.87 25.89
N ALA A 240 -19.34 17.31 25.18
CA ALA A 240 -20.63 17.62 25.80
C ALA A 240 -21.46 16.37 26.19
N GLY A 241 -20.99 15.16 25.93
CA GLY A 241 -21.67 13.89 26.17
C GLY A 241 -20.74 12.69 25.94
N SER A 242 -21.27 11.47 26.01
CA SER A 242 -20.52 10.25 25.69
C SER A 242 -20.13 10.26 24.22
N VAL A 243 -18.86 9.93 23.93
CA VAL A 243 -18.36 9.91 22.55
C VAL A 243 -18.52 8.52 21.98
N SER A 244 -19.25 8.38 20.88
CA SER A 244 -19.55 7.12 20.22
C SER A 244 -18.48 6.73 19.22
N SER A 245 -17.96 7.70 18.47
CA SER A 245 -16.93 7.50 17.47
C SER A 245 -16.18 8.81 17.19
N ILE A 246 -14.93 8.70 16.74
CA ILE A 246 -14.11 9.82 16.30
C ILE A 246 -13.57 9.60 14.89
N SER A 247 -13.32 10.70 14.18
CA SER A 247 -12.61 10.72 12.91
C SER A 247 -11.54 11.81 12.95
N LEU A 248 -10.30 11.45 12.67
CA LEU A 248 -9.17 12.38 12.60
C LEU A 248 -8.98 12.83 11.15
N VAL A 249 -9.04 14.14 10.92
CA VAL A 249 -9.02 14.72 9.57
C VAL A 249 -8.00 15.87 9.49
N GLY A 250 -7.56 16.21 8.28
CA GLY A 250 -6.77 17.42 8.07
C GLY A 250 -7.65 18.65 8.30
N LEU A 251 -7.16 19.62 9.07
CA LEU A 251 -7.84 20.89 9.30
C LEU A 251 -7.84 21.69 7.98
N PRO A 252 -9.01 21.98 7.39
CA PRO A 252 -9.08 22.79 6.18
C PRO A 252 -8.56 24.20 6.43
N ASP A 253 -7.94 24.82 5.43
CA ASP A 253 -7.39 26.18 5.54
C ASP A 253 -8.41 27.22 6.01
N VAL A 254 -9.68 27.01 5.65
CA VAL A 254 -10.82 27.87 6.02
C VAL A 254 -11.08 27.89 7.52
N LEU A 255 -10.72 26.82 8.24
CA LEU A 255 -10.96 26.64 9.68
C LEU A 255 -9.68 26.73 10.51
N LYS A 256 -8.57 27.20 9.92
CA LYS A 256 -7.31 27.37 10.65
C LYS A 256 -7.48 28.32 11.81
N THR A 257 -7.17 27.84 13.01
CA THR A 257 -7.08 28.68 14.20
C THR A 257 -5.64 29.21 14.35
N GLU A 258 -5.46 30.29 15.14
CA GLU A 258 -4.12 30.80 15.42
C GLU A 258 -3.28 29.74 16.16
N ASP A 259 -2.04 29.55 15.72
CA ASP A 259 -1.09 28.62 16.34
C ASP A 259 -0.95 28.94 17.84
N ASP A 260 -1.20 27.96 18.70
CA ASP A 260 -0.88 28.09 20.12
C ASP A 260 0.65 28.00 20.30
N PRO A 261 1.32 29.06 20.78
CA PRO A 261 2.76 29.04 20.99
C PRO A 261 3.18 28.11 22.16
N SER A 262 2.24 27.50 22.87
CA SER A 262 2.45 26.65 24.05
C SER A 262 2.09 25.17 23.84
N LEU A 263 2.32 24.62 22.64
CA LEU A 263 2.19 23.17 22.42
C LEU A 263 3.11 22.37 23.37
N ASP A 264 2.59 21.29 23.97
CA ASP A 264 3.41 20.39 24.77
C ASP A 264 4.49 19.75 23.86
N PRO A 265 5.78 19.72 24.27
CA PRO A 265 6.87 19.15 23.48
C PRO A 265 6.67 17.67 23.06
N ARG A 266 5.77 16.94 23.74
CA ARG A 266 5.42 15.54 23.41
C ARG A 266 4.41 15.43 22.28
N GLU A 267 3.77 16.53 21.88
CA GLU A 267 2.85 16.56 20.75
C GLU A 267 3.63 16.56 19.43
N VAL A 268 3.42 15.51 18.63
CA VAL A 268 4.02 15.40 17.29
C VAL A 268 2.90 15.33 16.26
N SER A 269 3.01 16.18 15.24
CA SER A 269 2.08 16.25 14.11
C SER A 269 0.60 16.48 14.47
N THR A 270 0.33 17.16 15.59
CA THR A 270 -1.03 17.54 16.00
C THR A 270 -1.51 18.83 15.32
N LYS A 271 -0.60 19.63 14.76
CA LYS A 271 -0.93 20.85 14.02
C LYS A 271 -1.74 20.55 12.75
N ASN A 272 -2.69 21.42 12.43
CA ASN A 272 -3.59 21.29 11.27
C ASN A 272 -4.35 19.94 11.26
N LYS A 273 -4.72 19.44 12.44
CA LYS A 273 -5.57 18.25 12.57
C LYS A 273 -6.85 18.63 13.28
N LEU A 274 -7.97 18.14 12.75
CA LEU A 274 -9.29 18.31 13.31
C LEU A 274 -9.82 16.94 13.76
N VAL A 275 -10.38 16.88 14.96
CA VAL A 275 -11.03 15.68 15.48
C VAL A 275 -12.53 15.91 15.41
N LEU A 276 -13.22 15.10 14.62
CA LEU A 276 -14.67 15.04 14.59
C LEU A 276 -15.15 13.99 15.59
N ALA A 277 -16.09 14.34 16.45
CA ALA A 277 -16.60 13.48 17.52
C ALA A 277 -18.11 13.34 17.41
N ALA A 278 -18.58 12.12 17.13
CA ALA A 278 -20.00 11.76 17.16
C ALA A 278 -20.43 11.47 18.61
N LEU A 279 -21.51 12.09 19.07
CA LEU A 279 -21.96 12.00 20.46
C LEU A 279 -23.32 11.31 20.59
N ASP A 280 -23.55 10.76 21.78
CA ASP A 280 -24.83 10.23 22.23
C ASP A 280 -25.98 11.25 22.20
N LYS A 281 -25.68 12.54 22.33
CA LYS A 281 -26.68 13.62 22.30
C LYS A 281 -27.18 13.99 20.89
N GLY A 282 -26.79 13.25 19.85
CA GLY A 282 -27.32 13.42 18.50
C GLY A 282 -26.65 14.52 17.66
N PHE A 283 -25.59 15.16 18.16
CA PHE A 283 -24.82 16.15 17.40
C PHE A 283 -23.33 15.77 17.35
N LEU A 284 -22.65 16.31 16.35
CA LEU A 284 -21.21 16.15 16.15
C LEU A 284 -20.48 17.39 16.65
N GLN A 285 -19.37 17.21 17.39
CA GLN A 285 -18.46 18.28 17.79
C GLN A 285 -17.13 18.14 17.06
N ALA A 286 -16.55 19.25 16.64
CA ALA A 286 -15.25 19.30 16.00
C ALA A 286 -14.25 20.07 16.86
N PHE A 287 -13.08 19.49 17.11
CA PHE A 287 -12.02 20.08 17.92
C PHE A 287 -10.74 20.22 17.11
N ASP A 288 -10.11 21.39 17.16
CA ASP A 288 -8.74 21.55 16.64
C ASP A 288 -7.78 20.89 17.62
N LEU A 289 -7.00 19.92 17.13
CA LEU A 289 -6.10 19.16 17.98
C LEU A 289 -4.91 19.99 18.47
N GLY A 290 -4.49 21.01 17.70
CA GLY A 290 -3.39 21.90 18.07
C GLY A 290 -3.76 22.81 19.25
N THR A 291 -4.96 23.42 19.20
CA THR A 291 -5.42 24.36 20.24
C THR A 291 -6.33 23.72 21.29
N LYS A 292 -6.78 22.48 21.07
CA LYS A 292 -7.73 21.72 21.91
C LYS A 292 -9.08 22.43 22.11
N LYS A 293 -9.38 23.42 21.26
CA LYS A 293 -10.62 24.19 21.31
C LYS A 293 -11.65 23.63 20.35
N GLU A 294 -12.91 23.77 20.72
CA GLU A 294 -14.04 23.46 19.85
C GLU A 294 -14.09 24.47 18.70
N VAL A 295 -14.15 23.95 17.46
CA VAL A 295 -14.25 24.74 16.22
C VAL A 295 -15.71 24.95 15.85
N PHE A 296 -16.50 23.87 15.83
CA PHE A 296 -17.93 23.92 15.54
C PHE A 296 -18.68 22.72 16.14
N ARG A 297 -20.01 22.83 16.13
CA ARG A 297 -20.95 21.73 16.41
C ARG A 297 -22.09 21.73 15.40
N THR A 298 -22.64 20.55 15.10
CA THR A 298 -23.80 20.41 14.21
C THR A 298 -25.12 20.58 14.95
N GLN A 299 -26.22 20.67 14.21
CA GLN A 299 -27.56 20.52 14.78
C GLN A 299 -27.73 19.10 15.37
N ALA A 300 -28.50 19.00 16.45
CA ALA A 300 -28.88 17.72 17.03
C ALA A 300 -29.90 17.00 16.13
N LEU A 301 -29.56 15.79 15.74
CA LEU A 301 -30.43 14.84 15.05
C LEU A 301 -31.22 14.02 16.06
N GLU A 302 -32.24 13.32 15.56
CA GLU A 302 -33.03 12.40 16.37
C GLU A 302 -32.25 11.11 16.63
N GLY A 303 -32.03 10.79 17.91
CA GLY A 303 -31.24 9.64 18.33
C GLY A 303 -29.75 9.94 18.52
N GLU A 304 -29.02 8.92 18.95
CA GLU A 304 -27.59 9.00 19.26
C GLU A 304 -26.78 8.93 17.96
N LEU A 305 -25.70 9.71 17.80
CA LEU A 305 -24.80 9.52 16.65
C LEU A 305 -23.84 8.39 16.96
N LEU A 306 -23.77 7.38 16.09
CA LEU A 306 -22.95 6.20 16.28
C LEU A 306 -21.63 6.28 15.52
N CYS A 307 -21.63 6.87 14.33
CA CYS A 307 -20.46 6.94 13.46
C CYS A 307 -20.40 8.27 12.70
N CYS A 308 -19.19 8.64 12.28
CA CYS A 308 -18.95 9.78 11.41
C CYS A 308 -17.83 9.47 10.41
N ALA A 309 -17.90 10.10 9.24
CA ALA A 309 -16.87 10.03 8.21
C ALA A 309 -16.70 11.41 7.57
N TYR A 310 -15.49 11.69 7.08
CA TYR A 310 -15.17 12.95 6.40
C TYR A 310 -14.53 12.69 5.05
N GLN A 311 -14.92 13.50 4.07
CA GLN A 311 -14.42 13.47 2.72
C GLN A 311 -13.67 14.78 2.44
N PRO A 312 -12.33 14.74 2.25
CA PRO A 312 -11.51 15.96 2.18
C PRO A 312 -11.67 16.81 0.92
N GLU A 313 -11.96 16.24 -0.25
CA GLU A 313 -11.96 16.97 -1.52
C GLU A 313 -13.19 17.86 -1.71
N LEU A 314 -14.37 17.43 -1.27
CA LEU A 314 -15.62 18.22 -1.29
C LEU A 314 -15.91 18.83 0.09
N GLY A 315 -15.18 18.44 1.14
CA GLY A 315 -15.36 18.95 2.49
C GLY A 315 -16.68 18.48 3.13
N ILE A 316 -17.11 17.26 2.84
CA ILE A 316 -18.39 16.72 3.32
C ILE A 316 -18.19 15.88 4.57
N ILE A 317 -19.03 16.10 5.58
CA ILE A 317 -19.12 15.29 6.79
C ILE A 317 -20.40 14.47 6.71
N ALA A 318 -20.27 13.15 6.82
CA ALA A 318 -21.41 12.24 6.96
C ALA A 318 -21.51 11.75 8.41
N VAL A 319 -22.72 11.76 8.97
CA VAL A 319 -23.01 11.21 10.30
C VAL A 319 -24.16 10.20 10.23
N GLY A 320 -24.09 9.17 11.05
CA GLY A 320 -25.10 8.12 11.15
C GLY A 320 -25.66 8.02 12.57
N SER A 321 -26.98 7.93 12.70
CA SER A 321 -27.67 7.82 13.98
C SER A 321 -28.10 6.40 14.33
N SER A 322 -28.45 6.18 15.61
CA SER A 322 -29.08 4.96 16.11
C SER A 322 -30.50 4.74 15.59
N THR A 323 -31.15 5.80 15.07
CA THR A 323 -32.47 5.76 14.43
C THR A 323 -32.40 5.54 12.92
N GLY A 324 -31.21 5.26 12.37
CA GLY A 324 -31.04 5.01 10.92
C GLY A 324 -31.03 6.26 10.05
N ILE A 325 -30.91 7.45 10.64
CA ILE A 325 -30.79 8.71 9.91
C ILE A 325 -29.32 8.87 9.50
N VAL A 326 -29.11 9.14 8.22
CA VAL A 326 -27.84 9.63 7.69
C VAL A 326 -28.01 11.09 7.28
N ALA A 327 -27.10 11.93 7.77
CA ALA A 327 -27.09 13.35 7.43
C ALA A 327 -25.72 13.77 6.88
N LEU A 328 -25.76 14.60 5.85
CA LEU A 328 -24.59 15.20 5.22
C LEU A 328 -24.49 16.68 5.57
N TYR A 329 -23.30 17.11 5.98
CA TYR A 329 -22.99 18.50 6.29
C TYR A 329 -21.82 18.98 5.43
N ASN A 330 -21.83 20.26 5.08
CA ASN A 330 -20.65 20.92 4.52
C ASN A 330 -19.79 21.42 5.68
N ILE A 331 -18.49 21.16 5.66
CA ILE A 331 -17.57 21.63 6.70
C ILE A 331 -17.54 23.18 6.82
N GLN A 332 -17.88 23.91 5.75
CA GLN A 332 -17.98 25.37 5.77
C GLN A 332 -19.32 25.87 6.32
N ASN A 333 -20.38 25.07 6.25
CA ASN A 333 -21.70 25.39 6.79
C ASN A 333 -22.29 24.15 7.48
N THR A 334 -22.03 24.04 8.78
CA THR A 334 -22.45 22.91 9.62
C THR A 334 -23.77 23.16 10.34
N ALA A 335 -24.39 24.33 10.11
CA ALA A 335 -25.64 24.72 10.74
C ALA A 335 -26.86 24.05 10.07
N GLU A 336 -26.75 23.75 8.78
CA GLU A 336 -27.81 23.10 8.00
C GLU A 336 -27.31 21.80 7.37
N THR A 337 -28.22 20.83 7.22
CA THR A 337 -27.94 19.59 6.49
C THR A 337 -28.09 19.82 4.99
N ILE A 338 -27.15 19.28 4.21
CA ILE A 338 -27.25 19.27 2.74
C ILE A 338 -28.34 18.28 2.31
N ALA A 339 -28.29 17.08 2.90
CA ALA A 339 -29.23 16.01 2.66
C ALA A 339 -29.41 15.21 3.95
N GLN A 340 -30.63 14.73 4.16
CA GLN A 340 -30.97 13.86 5.27
C GLN A 340 -31.93 12.79 4.78
N PHE A 341 -31.53 11.54 4.97
CA PHE A 341 -32.30 10.38 4.54
C PHE A 341 -32.24 9.28 5.59
N GLN A 342 -33.22 8.38 5.56
CA GLN A 342 -33.39 7.33 6.56
C GLN A 342 -33.87 6.05 5.89
N ARG A 343 -33.40 4.91 6.39
CA ARG A 343 -33.82 3.58 5.94
C ARG A 343 -34.19 2.71 7.13
N ASP A 344 -35.42 2.20 7.12
CA ASP A 344 -35.99 1.21 8.05
C ASP A 344 -35.75 1.41 9.56
N GLU A 345 -35.36 2.62 9.98
CA GLU A 345 -35.06 2.99 11.36
C GLU A 345 -33.94 2.15 12.02
N ASN A 346 -33.15 1.44 11.22
CA ASN A 346 -32.08 0.57 11.71
C ASN A 346 -30.80 1.38 12.00
N PRO A 347 -30.12 1.16 13.14
CA PRO A 347 -28.89 1.88 13.50
C PRO A 347 -27.82 1.85 12.39
N ILE A 348 -27.23 3.01 12.12
CA ILE A 348 -26.09 3.15 11.21
C ILE A 348 -24.79 2.88 11.97
N LEU A 349 -24.13 1.75 11.70
CA LEU A 349 -22.97 1.31 12.48
C LEU A 349 -21.65 1.84 11.92
N GLN A 350 -21.53 1.96 10.59
CA GLN A 350 -20.31 2.46 9.95
C GLN A 350 -20.62 3.22 8.66
N LEU A 351 -19.82 4.26 8.40
CA LEU A 351 -19.84 5.06 7.18
C LEU A 351 -18.47 5.03 6.52
N GLY A 352 -18.43 5.08 5.20
CA GLY A 352 -17.19 5.21 4.45
C GLY A 352 -17.40 5.76 3.06
N PHE A 353 -16.45 6.56 2.59
CA PHE A 353 -16.45 7.10 1.24
C PHE A 353 -15.63 6.21 0.31
N LYS A 354 -16.14 6.00 -0.90
CA LYS A 354 -15.41 5.34 -1.97
C LYS A 354 -15.56 6.09 -3.28
N LEU A 355 -14.72 5.75 -4.25
CA LEU A 355 -14.89 6.17 -5.64
C LEU A 355 -15.69 5.09 -6.39
N ASP A 356 -16.67 5.52 -7.17
CA ASP A 356 -17.45 4.69 -8.07
C ASP A 356 -16.65 4.33 -9.34
N ASP A 357 -17.30 3.63 -10.27
CA ASP A 357 -16.69 3.22 -11.55
C ASP A 357 -16.38 4.40 -12.49
N ASN A 358 -16.93 5.58 -12.22
CA ASN A 358 -16.72 6.82 -12.98
C ASN A 358 -15.69 7.74 -12.30
N GLY A 359 -15.18 7.37 -11.13
CA GLY A 359 -14.28 8.19 -10.32
C GLY A 359 -14.99 9.30 -9.55
N GLU A 360 -16.31 9.24 -9.41
CA GLU A 360 -17.07 10.10 -8.52
C GLU A 360 -17.17 9.47 -7.13
N GLU A 361 -17.20 10.29 -6.09
CA GLU A 361 -17.32 9.77 -4.73
C GLU A 361 -18.75 9.38 -4.38
N THR A 362 -18.89 8.21 -3.77
CA THR A 362 -20.15 7.69 -3.24
C THR A 362 -19.99 7.36 -1.76
N LEU A 363 -21.10 7.42 -1.03
CA LEU A 363 -21.15 7.04 0.39
C LEU A 363 -21.63 5.58 0.52
N CYS A 364 -20.83 4.76 1.19
CA CYS A 364 -21.18 3.43 1.66
C CYS A 364 -21.63 3.47 3.12
N ILE A 365 -22.72 2.76 3.40
CA ILE A 365 -23.41 2.79 4.69
C ILE A 365 -23.61 1.34 5.12
N ALA A 366 -23.17 1.00 6.33
CA ALA A 366 -23.39 -0.29 6.95
C ALA A 366 -24.37 -0.16 8.12
N THR A 367 -25.39 -1.03 8.15
CA THR A 367 -26.51 -0.96 9.08
C THR A 367 -26.61 -2.19 9.97
N ALA A 368 -27.34 -2.06 11.07
CA ALA A 368 -27.50 -3.12 12.05
C ALA A 368 -28.37 -4.32 11.56
N ASP A 369 -29.06 -4.17 10.44
CA ASP A 369 -29.83 -5.23 9.76
C ASP A 369 -28.99 -6.05 8.76
N GLY A 370 -27.66 -5.96 8.85
CA GLY A 370 -26.75 -6.70 7.98
C GLY A 370 -26.64 -6.17 6.55
N CYS A 371 -27.26 -5.02 6.25
CA CYS A 371 -27.14 -4.42 4.94
C CYS A 371 -25.90 -3.52 4.84
N ILE A 372 -25.29 -3.54 3.67
CA ILE A 372 -24.35 -2.51 3.24
C ILE A 372 -24.87 -1.96 1.92
N PHE A 373 -25.09 -0.66 1.83
CA PHE A 373 -25.60 -0.04 0.60
C PHE A 373 -24.80 1.19 0.20
N GLU A 374 -24.84 1.48 -1.09
CA GLU A 374 -24.15 2.57 -1.75
C GLU A 374 -25.16 3.58 -2.28
N THR A 375 -24.90 4.84 -1.99
CA THR A 375 -25.67 5.98 -2.50
C THR A 375 -25.22 6.40 -3.90
N ASN A 376 -26.03 7.21 -4.58
CA ASN A 376 -25.62 7.94 -5.78
C ASN A 376 -24.43 8.86 -5.49
N PRO A 377 -23.68 9.27 -6.53
CA PRO A 377 -22.54 10.17 -6.40
C PRO A 377 -22.86 11.41 -5.56
N LEU A 378 -21.92 11.79 -4.69
CA LEU A 378 -22.05 12.96 -3.82
C LEU A 378 -22.31 14.22 -4.65
N SER A 379 -21.71 14.34 -5.84
CA SER A 379 -21.97 15.43 -6.80
C SER A 379 -23.47 15.57 -7.13
N ALA A 380 -24.17 14.46 -7.34
CA ALA A 380 -25.61 14.42 -7.61
C ALA A 380 -26.45 14.72 -6.37
N ILE A 381 -26.03 14.24 -5.19
CA ILE A 381 -26.70 14.56 -3.92
C ILE A 381 -26.57 16.05 -3.60
N LEU A 382 -25.39 16.64 -3.79
CA LEU A 382 -25.14 18.07 -3.58
C LEU A 382 -26.02 18.95 -4.48
N GLN A 383 -26.29 18.51 -5.72
CA GLN A 383 -27.12 19.27 -6.67
C GLN A 383 -28.62 19.12 -6.41
N SER A 384 -29.07 17.90 -6.08
CA SER A 384 -30.49 17.57 -5.97
C SER A 384 -31.04 17.64 -4.55
N GLY A 385 -30.18 17.60 -3.53
CA GLY A 385 -30.53 17.43 -2.13
C GLY A 385 -31.15 16.06 -1.80
N ARG A 386 -31.11 15.11 -2.74
CA ARG A 386 -31.73 13.78 -2.60
C ARG A 386 -30.70 12.67 -2.78
N ALA A 387 -30.82 11.65 -1.94
CA ALA A 387 -30.02 10.44 -2.04
C ALA A 387 -30.87 9.33 -2.68
N ASP A 388 -30.26 8.56 -3.57
CA ASP A 388 -30.84 7.35 -4.17
C ASP A 388 -29.87 6.19 -3.95
N ILE A 389 -30.38 4.96 -3.93
CA ILE A 389 -29.56 3.76 -3.77
C ILE A 389 -29.13 3.27 -5.15
N VAL A 390 -27.83 3.09 -5.32
CA VAL A 390 -27.23 2.58 -6.57
C VAL A 390 -26.87 1.11 -6.43
N ALA A 391 -26.33 0.69 -5.28
CA ALA A 391 -25.96 -0.70 -5.07
C ALA A 391 -26.24 -1.17 -3.64
N GLU A 392 -26.47 -2.47 -3.52
CA GLU A 392 -26.64 -3.17 -2.25
C GLU A 392 -25.72 -4.38 -2.21
N TYR A 393 -25.15 -4.61 -1.04
CA TYR A 393 -24.19 -5.67 -0.81
C TYR A 393 -24.80 -6.72 0.13
N THR A 394 -24.93 -7.94 -0.36
CA THR A 394 -25.56 -9.05 0.37
C THR A 394 -24.54 -9.96 1.02
N GLY A 395 -24.97 -10.72 2.03
CA GLY A 395 -24.22 -11.85 2.59
C GLY A 395 -24.16 -11.94 4.11
N PHE A 396 -24.74 -10.99 4.85
CA PHE A 396 -24.77 -11.01 6.31
C PHE A 396 -26.13 -11.44 6.90
N ASP A 397 -27.12 -11.79 6.08
CA ASP A 397 -28.36 -12.47 6.50
C ASP A 397 -29.04 -11.91 7.76
N VAL A 398 -29.18 -10.58 7.84
CA VAL A 398 -29.78 -9.83 8.96
C VAL A 398 -28.88 -9.65 10.19
N ASP A 399 -27.67 -10.22 10.20
CA ASP A 399 -26.69 -10.00 11.26
C ASP A 399 -25.97 -8.64 11.11
N PRO A 400 -25.85 -7.83 12.19
CA PRO A 400 -25.23 -6.52 12.14
C PRO A 400 -23.81 -6.52 11.56
N VAL A 401 -23.52 -5.54 10.70
CA VAL A 401 -22.16 -5.26 10.21
C VAL A 401 -21.50 -4.22 11.12
N TYR A 402 -20.72 -4.69 12.09
CA TYR A 402 -20.07 -3.80 13.07
C TYR A 402 -18.88 -3.03 12.52
N SER A 403 -18.12 -3.62 11.58
CA SER A 403 -16.97 -2.96 11.00
C SER A 403 -16.94 -3.12 9.48
N MET A 404 -16.78 -1.99 8.80
CA MET A 404 -16.56 -1.90 7.37
C MET A 404 -15.33 -1.04 7.12
N LYS A 405 -14.44 -1.52 6.24
CA LYS A 405 -13.28 -0.78 5.74
C LYS A 405 -13.24 -0.86 4.22
N ILE A 406 -12.94 0.26 3.59
CA ILE A 406 -12.83 0.36 2.15
C ILE A 406 -11.34 0.25 1.80
N ALA A 407 -10.97 -0.83 1.13
CA ALA A 407 -9.59 -1.12 0.79
C ALA A 407 -9.27 -0.65 -0.64
N PHE A 408 -8.28 0.25 -0.73
CA PHE A 408 -7.77 0.79 -1.99
C PHE A 408 -6.28 0.49 -2.09
N ARG A 409 -5.90 -0.72 -2.48
CA ARG A 409 -4.52 -0.94 -2.91
C ARG A 409 -4.33 -0.27 -4.28
N ARG A 410 -3.32 0.60 -4.41
CA ARG A 410 -2.85 1.04 -5.74
C ARG A 410 -2.27 -0.17 -6.43
N GLY A 411 -3.11 -0.83 -7.23
CA GLY A 411 -2.80 -2.08 -7.88
C GLY A 411 -3.86 -3.15 -7.73
N ASN A 412 -3.99 -4.02 -8.74
CA ASN A 412 -5.12 -4.90 -8.99
C ASN A 412 -5.44 -5.98 -7.93
N ALA A 413 -4.73 -6.05 -6.80
CA ALA A 413 -4.87 -7.17 -5.88
C ALA A 413 -5.98 -6.97 -4.81
N LEU A 414 -6.18 -5.75 -4.32
CA LEU A 414 -7.12 -5.44 -3.22
C LEU A 414 -7.89 -4.15 -3.46
N LYS A 415 -8.87 -4.24 -4.36
CA LYS A 415 -10.00 -3.31 -4.47
C LYS A 415 -11.23 -4.03 -3.93
N GLY A 416 -11.81 -3.51 -2.85
CA GLY A 416 -13.00 -4.10 -2.26
C GLY A 416 -13.46 -3.39 -0.99
N ILE A 417 -14.73 -3.60 -0.65
CA ILE A 417 -15.23 -3.32 0.70
C ILE A 417 -14.97 -4.59 1.52
N ILE A 418 -14.31 -4.46 2.66
CA ILE A 418 -14.14 -5.57 3.59
C ILE A 418 -15.00 -5.26 4.80
N ALA A 419 -15.91 -6.17 5.10
CA ALA A 419 -16.87 -6.03 6.17
C ALA A 419 -16.84 -7.25 7.08
N ALA A 420 -17.05 -7.04 8.36
CA ALA A 420 -17.15 -8.07 9.37
C ALA A 420 -18.48 -7.94 10.11
N GLY A 421 -19.15 -9.08 10.28
CA GLY A 421 -20.47 -9.18 10.87
C GLY A 421 -20.50 -9.89 12.20
N ARG A 422 -21.66 -9.82 12.85
CA ARG A 422 -21.97 -10.59 14.07
C ARG A 422 -21.98 -12.10 13.83
N ASP A 423 -22.25 -12.52 12.60
CA ASP A 423 -22.16 -13.91 12.16
C ASP A 423 -20.72 -14.46 12.21
N GLY A 424 -19.73 -13.62 12.50
CA GLY A 424 -18.33 -13.98 12.65
C GLY A 424 -17.57 -14.09 11.33
N TYR A 425 -18.22 -13.81 10.21
CA TYR A 425 -17.58 -13.84 8.90
C TYR A 425 -16.95 -12.50 8.57
N VAL A 426 -15.77 -12.57 7.95
CA VAL A 426 -15.18 -11.44 7.24
C VAL A 426 -15.41 -11.68 5.75
N ARG A 427 -16.06 -10.72 5.09
CA ARG A 427 -16.39 -10.79 3.68
C ARG A 427 -15.71 -9.67 2.92
N ARG A 428 -15.13 -10.00 1.77
CA ARG A 428 -14.63 -9.05 0.78
C ARG A 428 -15.64 -8.92 -0.33
N MET A 429 -16.10 -7.71 -0.60
CA MET A 429 -17.08 -7.36 -1.61
C MET A 429 -16.44 -6.55 -2.75
N PRO A 430 -16.95 -6.65 -3.99
CA PRO A 430 -16.37 -5.95 -5.14
C PRO A 430 -16.69 -4.45 -5.12
N LEU A 431 -15.71 -3.61 -5.47
CA LEU A 431 -15.96 -2.18 -5.69
C LEU A 431 -16.69 -1.94 -7.03
N SER A 432 -16.23 -2.60 -8.11
CA SER A 432 -16.73 -2.44 -9.49
C SER A 432 -17.56 -3.63 -9.98
N THR A 433 -18.50 -3.39 -10.88
CA THR A 433 -19.21 -4.44 -11.64
C THR A 433 -18.53 -4.80 -12.94
N LYS A 434 -17.65 -3.95 -13.44
CA LYS A 434 -16.86 -4.28 -14.61
C LYS A 434 -15.94 -5.44 -14.19
N PRO A 435 -15.94 -6.57 -14.93
CA PRO A 435 -14.92 -7.58 -14.72
C PRO A 435 -13.56 -6.88 -14.74
N SER A 436 -12.59 -7.40 -13.99
CA SER A 436 -11.24 -6.84 -13.83
C SER A 436 -10.45 -6.71 -15.15
N THR A 437 -11.09 -6.87 -16.30
CA THR A 437 -10.65 -6.39 -17.61
C THR A 437 -10.80 -4.87 -17.68
N LEU A 438 -9.69 -4.21 -17.39
CA LEU A 438 -9.43 -2.80 -17.64
C LEU A 438 -10.09 -2.27 -18.93
N HIS A 439 -11.09 -1.41 -18.76
CA HIS A 439 -11.30 -0.27 -19.66
C HIS A 439 -10.89 0.97 -18.86
N LEU A 440 -9.64 1.40 -19.03
CA LEU A 440 -9.27 2.78 -18.73
C LEU A 440 -10.02 3.64 -19.76
N THR A 441 -11.15 4.21 -19.35
CA THR A 441 -11.67 5.39 -20.02
C THR A 441 -10.59 6.47 -19.89
N SER A 442 -9.96 6.76 -21.02
CA SER A 442 -9.09 7.90 -21.22
C SER A 442 -9.87 9.16 -20.86
N THR A 443 -9.70 9.66 -19.65
CA THR A 443 -9.79 11.11 -19.45
C THR A 443 -8.69 11.71 -20.31
N SER A 444 -9.08 12.64 -21.16
CA SER A 444 -8.22 13.44 -22.01
C SER A 444 -7.20 14.20 -21.15
N GLY A 445 -6.09 13.55 -20.89
CA GLY A 445 -4.92 14.07 -20.25
C GLY A 445 -3.85 13.01 -20.47
N ALA A 446 -2.80 13.35 -21.21
CA ALA A 446 -1.63 12.48 -21.30
C ALA A 446 -1.29 12.00 -19.88
N PRO A 447 -1.05 10.69 -19.66
CA PRO A 447 -0.69 10.20 -18.34
C PRO A 447 0.50 11.03 -17.88
N ALA A 448 0.32 11.77 -16.79
CA ALA A 448 1.40 12.53 -16.19
C ALA A 448 2.44 11.50 -15.74
N PHE A 449 3.46 11.29 -16.56
CA PHE A 449 4.62 10.48 -16.21
C PHE A 449 5.24 11.11 -14.96
N ARG A 450 5.12 10.42 -13.82
CA ARG A 450 6.02 10.71 -12.70
C ARG A 450 7.43 10.35 -13.17
N PRO A 451 8.46 11.15 -12.83
CA PRO A 451 9.83 10.79 -13.14
C PRO A 451 10.13 9.43 -12.51
N PHE A 452 10.46 8.47 -13.37
CA PHE A 452 10.75 7.09 -13.02
C PHE A 452 12.23 6.85 -13.34
N THR A 453 13.02 6.47 -12.35
CA THR A 453 14.46 6.23 -12.51
C THR A 453 14.78 4.78 -12.17
N CYS A 454 15.59 4.16 -13.03
CA CYS A 454 16.04 2.79 -12.83
C CYS A 454 17.50 2.79 -12.42
N VAL A 455 17.78 2.32 -11.21
CA VAL A 455 19.14 2.16 -10.69
C VAL A 455 19.57 0.71 -10.88
N ILE A 456 20.72 0.49 -11.51
CA ILE A 456 21.24 -0.86 -11.78
C ILE A 456 22.57 -1.05 -11.05
N ASN A 457 22.70 -2.14 -10.32
CA ASN A 457 23.96 -2.51 -9.69
C ASN A 457 24.90 -3.17 -10.72
N PRO A 458 26.22 -2.87 -10.69
CA PRO A 458 27.19 -3.43 -11.64
C PRO A 458 27.19 -4.96 -11.70
N VAL A 459 26.90 -5.63 -10.57
CA VAL A 459 26.80 -7.09 -10.48
C VAL A 459 25.82 -7.65 -11.52
N VAL A 460 24.69 -6.98 -11.74
CA VAL A 460 23.67 -7.38 -12.73
C VAL A 460 24.27 -7.39 -14.13
N LEU A 461 25.06 -6.37 -14.48
CA LEU A 461 25.70 -6.29 -15.80
C LEU A 461 26.70 -7.42 -16.02
N PHE A 462 27.51 -7.74 -15.00
CA PHE A 462 28.45 -8.87 -15.07
C PHE A 462 27.72 -10.21 -15.20
N SER A 463 26.63 -10.42 -14.46
CA SER A 463 25.82 -11.63 -14.58
C SER A 463 25.20 -11.77 -15.98
N ILE A 464 24.65 -10.70 -16.56
CA ILE A 464 24.10 -10.75 -17.92
C ILE A 464 25.20 -11.08 -18.95
N LEU A 465 26.38 -10.48 -18.81
CA LEU A 465 27.52 -10.78 -19.69
C LEU A 465 28.01 -12.23 -19.54
N ASP A 466 28.06 -12.76 -18.31
CA ASP A 466 28.40 -14.17 -18.07
C ASP A 466 27.35 -15.11 -18.68
N HIS A 467 26.06 -14.80 -18.54
CA HIS A 467 24.99 -15.55 -19.18
C HIS A 467 25.09 -15.53 -20.72
N TYR A 468 25.48 -14.40 -21.31
CA TYR A 468 25.70 -14.29 -22.76
C TYR A 468 26.89 -15.13 -23.23
N LEU A 469 27.99 -15.15 -22.48
CA LEU A 469 29.18 -15.94 -22.81
C LEU A 469 28.94 -17.45 -22.68
N ARG A 470 28.06 -17.89 -21.78
CA ARG A 470 27.76 -19.31 -21.51
C ARG A 470 26.55 -19.85 -22.28
N ARG A 471 26.13 -19.18 -23.36
CA ARG A 471 24.98 -19.60 -24.18
C ARG A 471 25.25 -20.86 -25.01
N ASN A 472 24.18 -21.54 -25.42
CA ASN A 472 24.27 -22.68 -26.33
C ASN A 472 24.64 -22.24 -27.76
N GLU A 473 25.39 -23.08 -28.48
CA GLU A 473 25.72 -22.85 -29.90
C GLU A 473 24.43 -22.78 -30.74
N GLY A 474 24.08 -21.59 -31.21
CA GLY A 474 22.87 -21.33 -32.01
C GLY A 474 21.89 -20.30 -31.43
N GLN A 475 22.05 -19.90 -30.16
CA GLN A 475 21.23 -18.83 -29.57
C GLN A 475 21.85 -17.45 -29.84
N GLU A 476 21.12 -16.57 -30.53
CA GLU A 476 21.58 -15.19 -30.79
C GLU A 476 21.42 -14.29 -29.55
N ARG A 477 20.36 -14.50 -28.77
CA ARG A 477 20.06 -13.74 -27.55
C ARG A 477 19.84 -14.61 -26.32
N VAL A 478 19.99 -14.00 -25.15
CA VAL A 478 19.70 -14.56 -23.83
C VAL A 478 18.61 -13.73 -23.17
N ILE A 479 17.64 -14.43 -22.58
CA ILE A 479 16.53 -13.86 -21.82
C ILE A 479 16.71 -14.23 -20.36
N GLY A 480 16.38 -13.32 -19.46
CA GLY A 480 16.30 -13.65 -18.05
C GLY A 480 15.50 -12.66 -17.21
N THR A 481 15.28 -13.02 -15.96
CA THR A 481 14.48 -12.25 -15.01
C THR A 481 15.36 -11.31 -14.21
N LEU A 482 14.86 -10.09 -13.97
CA LEU A 482 15.49 -9.07 -13.13
C LEU A 482 14.83 -9.07 -11.74
N LEU A 483 15.68 -9.11 -10.72
CA LEU A 483 15.30 -9.09 -9.31
C LEU A 483 15.82 -7.81 -8.65
N GLY A 484 15.01 -7.26 -7.75
CA GLY A 484 15.39 -6.02 -7.08
C GLY A 484 14.39 -5.57 -6.04
N VAL A 485 14.60 -4.34 -5.60
CA VAL A 485 13.74 -3.67 -4.61
C VAL A 485 13.13 -2.44 -5.28
N ARG A 486 11.84 -2.25 -5.08
CA ARG A 486 11.11 -1.06 -5.52
C ARG A 486 10.92 -0.14 -4.31
N SER A 487 11.07 1.16 -4.50
CA SER A 487 10.73 2.16 -3.47
C SER A 487 9.22 2.13 -3.19
N ASP A 488 8.82 2.45 -1.96
CA ASP A 488 7.41 2.50 -1.52
C ASP A 488 6.58 3.48 -2.37
N ASP A 489 7.22 4.51 -2.94
CA ASP A 489 6.61 5.51 -3.82
C ASP A 489 6.50 5.07 -5.30
N GLY A 490 7.15 3.96 -5.68
CA GLY A 490 7.17 3.39 -7.03
C GLY A 490 7.94 4.20 -8.09
N THR A 491 8.62 5.28 -7.69
CA THR A 491 9.37 6.19 -8.57
C THR A 491 10.79 5.71 -8.86
N GLU A 492 11.40 4.98 -7.94
CA GLU A 492 12.74 4.44 -8.09
C GLU A 492 12.71 2.91 -8.00
N VAL A 493 13.48 2.28 -8.87
CA VAL A 493 13.64 0.83 -8.89
C VAL A 493 15.11 0.50 -8.88
N GLU A 494 15.51 -0.28 -7.89
CA GLU A 494 16.89 -0.72 -7.71
C GLU A 494 17.00 -2.19 -8.12
N ILE A 495 17.65 -2.44 -9.26
CA ILE A 495 17.91 -3.79 -9.77
C ILE A 495 19.20 -4.29 -9.16
N ARG A 496 19.08 -5.32 -8.32
CA ARG A 496 20.19 -5.86 -7.52
C ARG A 496 20.76 -7.15 -8.09
N ASN A 497 19.90 -7.98 -8.68
CA ASN A 497 20.28 -9.31 -9.12
C ASN A 497 19.52 -9.73 -10.38
N CYS A 498 19.98 -10.80 -11.03
CA CYS A 498 19.30 -11.37 -12.19
C CYS A 498 19.68 -12.85 -12.38
N PHE A 499 18.81 -13.62 -13.01
CA PHE A 499 19.09 -15.00 -13.42
C PHE A 499 18.61 -15.23 -14.86
N ASN A 500 19.23 -16.17 -15.56
CA ASN A 500 18.82 -16.53 -16.93
C ASN A 500 17.62 -17.49 -16.92
N VAL A 501 16.79 -17.42 -17.95
CA VAL A 501 15.69 -18.36 -18.16
C VAL A 501 15.92 -19.08 -19.48
N PRO A 502 16.04 -20.43 -19.48
CA PRO A 502 16.14 -21.20 -20.70
C PRO A 502 14.95 -20.92 -21.62
N HIS A 503 15.24 -20.63 -22.87
CA HIS A 503 14.22 -20.38 -23.89
C HIS A 503 14.62 -21.05 -25.21
N GLN A 504 13.60 -21.40 -25.99
CA GLN A 504 13.73 -21.88 -27.36
C GLN A 504 13.04 -20.86 -28.27
N GLU A 505 13.77 -20.40 -29.28
CA GLU A 505 13.29 -19.41 -30.24
C GLU A 505 13.32 -20.03 -31.64
N ASN A 506 12.14 -20.13 -32.25
CA ASN A 506 11.93 -20.49 -33.65
C ASN A 506 11.33 -19.28 -34.38
N ASP A 507 11.32 -19.28 -35.71
CA ASP A 507 10.81 -18.17 -36.53
C ASP A 507 9.35 -17.75 -36.20
N SER A 508 8.55 -18.62 -35.57
CA SER A 508 7.14 -18.40 -35.24
C SER A 508 6.78 -18.43 -33.76
N GLU A 509 7.65 -18.95 -32.87
CA GLU A 509 7.30 -19.20 -31.47
C GLU A 509 8.51 -19.01 -30.54
N VAL A 510 8.26 -18.40 -29.38
CA VAL A 510 9.21 -18.32 -28.27
C VAL A 510 8.64 -19.07 -27.08
N ALA A 511 9.28 -20.16 -26.70
CA ALA A 511 8.91 -20.95 -25.53
C ALA A 511 9.91 -20.68 -24.40
N VAL A 512 9.42 -20.25 -23.24
CA VAL A 512 10.21 -19.96 -22.05
C VAL A 512 9.89 -21.00 -20.97
N ASP A 513 10.91 -21.57 -20.33
CA ASP A 513 10.73 -22.57 -19.28
C ASP A 513 10.23 -21.94 -17.97
N MET A 514 8.92 -22.07 -17.72
CA MET A 514 8.25 -21.53 -16.53
C MET A 514 8.54 -22.33 -15.26
N GLU A 515 8.86 -23.62 -15.37
CA GLU A 515 9.17 -24.44 -14.20
C GLU A 515 10.54 -24.05 -13.65
N HIS A 516 11.53 -23.88 -14.54
CA HIS A 516 12.82 -23.33 -14.18
C HIS A 516 12.72 -21.92 -13.58
N HIS A 517 11.90 -21.05 -14.19
CA HIS A 517 11.66 -19.70 -13.69
C HIS A 517 11.14 -19.69 -12.24
N ARG A 518 10.14 -20.52 -11.92
CA ARG A 518 9.58 -20.60 -10.56
C ARG A 518 10.58 -21.18 -9.56
N ALA A 519 11.27 -22.26 -9.92
CA ALA A 519 12.26 -22.89 -9.06
C ALA A 519 13.41 -21.93 -8.71
N MET A 520 13.92 -21.20 -9.71
CA MET A 520 14.97 -20.19 -9.48
C MET A 520 14.48 -19.04 -8.62
N PHE A 521 13.25 -18.55 -8.86
CA PHE A 521 12.68 -17.49 -8.03
C PHE A 521 12.52 -17.90 -6.57
N GLU A 522 12.05 -19.12 -6.29
CA GLU A 522 11.95 -19.65 -4.91
C GLU A 522 13.33 -19.74 -4.23
N LEU A 523 14.37 -20.15 -4.95
CA LEU A 523 15.73 -20.20 -4.42
C LEU A 523 16.25 -18.80 -4.09
N HIS A 524 16.02 -17.82 -4.96
CA HIS A 524 16.39 -16.44 -4.70
C HIS A 524 15.62 -15.83 -3.52
N GLN A 525 14.32 -16.14 -3.37
CA GLN A 525 13.53 -15.72 -2.21
C GLN A 525 14.06 -16.32 -0.89
N ARG A 526 14.58 -17.55 -0.90
CA ARG A 526 15.22 -18.16 0.29
C ARG A 526 16.51 -17.45 0.68
N VAL A 527 17.28 -16.94 -0.29
CA VAL A 527 18.51 -16.18 -0.04
C VAL A 527 18.19 -14.77 0.43
N ASN A 528 17.29 -14.07 -0.25
CA ASN A 528 16.88 -12.72 0.09
C ASN A 528 15.37 -12.51 -0.15
N PRO A 529 14.54 -12.57 0.91
CA PRO A 529 13.08 -12.47 0.76
C PRO A 529 12.60 -11.06 0.39
N LYS A 530 13.48 -10.05 0.42
CA LYS A 530 13.15 -8.67 0.03
C LYS A 530 13.22 -8.45 -1.49
N GLU A 531 13.85 -9.37 -2.22
CA GLU A 531 13.95 -9.27 -3.68
C GLU A 531 12.66 -9.75 -4.34
N VAL A 532 12.07 -8.86 -5.13
CA VAL A 532 10.88 -9.14 -5.94
C VAL A 532 11.23 -9.12 -7.42
N ILE A 533 10.38 -9.73 -8.24
CA ILE A 533 10.50 -9.63 -9.69
C ILE A 533 10.23 -8.18 -10.08
N VAL A 534 11.19 -7.58 -10.78
CA VAL A 534 11.12 -6.20 -11.24
C VAL A 534 10.82 -6.12 -12.73
N GLY A 535 11.25 -7.12 -13.48
CA GLY A 535 11.11 -7.19 -14.93
C GLY A 535 12.02 -8.25 -15.52
N TRP A 536 12.50 -8.00 -16.73
CA TRP A 536 13.30 -8.97 -17.49
C TRP A 536 14.34 -8.26 -18.36
N TYR A 537 15.36 -9.00 -18.77
CA TYR A 537 16.39 -8.50 -19.68
C TYR A 537 16.49 -9.36 -20.93
N ALA A 538 16.95 -8.74 -22.00
CA ALA A 538 17.33 -9.38 -23.25
C ALA A 538 18.68 -8.85 -23.72
N THR A 539 19.51 -9.74 -24.28
CA THR A 539 20.72 -9.33 -24.99
C THR A 539 20.40 -9.04 -26.45
N GLY A 540 20.93 -7.95 -27.00
CA GLY A 540 20.62 -7.48 -28.36
C GLY A 540 19.87 -6.14 -28.35
N SER A 541 19.97 -5.41 -29.46
CA SER A 541 19.35 -4.09 -29.62
C SER A 541 18.00 -4.12 -30.33
N GLU A 542 17.60 -5.27 -30.86
CA GLU A 542 16.35 -5.44 -31.61
C GLU A 542 15.16 -5.73 -30.70
N LEU A 543 14.12 -4.90 -30.82
CA LEU A 543 12.83 -5.09 -30.17
C LEU A 543 11.90 -5.82 -31.16
N ASN A 544 11.73 -7.13 -30.96
CA ASN A 544 10.91 -7.97 -31.84
C ASN A 544 9.46 -8.04 -31.33
N SER A 545 8.54 -8.48 -32.18
CA SER A 545 7.14 -8.75 -31.79
C SER A 545 7.03 -9.72 -30.61
N TYR A 546 7.97 -10.65 -30.48
CA TYR A 546 8.07 -11.59 -29.34
C TYR A 546 8.39 -10.89 -28.02
N SER A 547 9.14 -9.78 -28.05
CA SER A 547 9.42 -9.00 -26.84
C SER A 547 8.14 -8.41 -26.25
N ALA A 548 7.12 -8.13 -27.05
CA ALA A 548 5.82 -7.69 -26.56
C ALA A 548 5.08 -8.79 -25.78
N LEU A 549 5.16 -10.05 -26.22
CA LEU A 549 4.54 -11.19 -25.53
C LEU A 549 5.22 -11.47 -24.18
N ILE A 550 6.56 -11.45 -24.15
CA ILE A 550 7.33 -11.62 -22.92
C ILE A 550 7.07 -10.45 -21.97
N GLN A 551 7.01 -9.23 -22.50
CA GLN A 551 6.68 -8.04 -21.72
C GLN A 551 5.29 -8.11 -21.11
N ASP A 552 4.29 -8.67 -21.81
CA ASP A 552 2.93 -8.88 -21.28
C ASP A 552 2.94 -9.90 -20.13
N PHE A 553 3.67 -11.01 -20.29
CA PHE A 553 3.88 -12.00 -19.24
C PHE A 553 4.48 -11.37 -17.97
N TYR A 554 5.62 -10.68 -18.08
CA TYR A 554 6.24 -10.03 -16.91
C TYR A 554 5.41 -8.85 -16.39
N SER A 555 4.64 -8.15 -17.22
CA SER A 555 3.71 -7.11 -16.75
C SER A 555 2.58 -7.69 -15.92
N SER A 556 2.17 -8.94 -16.18
CA SER A 556 1.19 -9.67 -15.37
C SER A 556 1.78 -10.12 -14.03
N GLU A 557 3.04 -10.56 -14.00
CA GLU A 557 3.75 -11.01 -12.78
C GLU A 557 4.16 -9.84 -11.87
N VAL A 558 4.56 -8.70 -12.44
CA VAL A 558 5.03 -7.51 -11.71
C VAL A 558 3.87 -6.52 -11.40
N ALA A 559 2.64 -6.90 -11.74
CA ALA A 559 1.46 -6.10 -11.48
C ALA A 559 1.37 -5.75 -9.98
N PRO A 560 1.25 -4.46 -9.62
CA PRO A 560 0.66 -3.37 -10.41
C PRO A 560 1.65 -2.41 -11.07
N PHE A 561 2.94 -2.66 -10.95
CA PHE A 561 3.95 -1.79 -11.54
C PHE A 561 4.29 -2.25 -12.96
N GLN A 562 4.78 -1.33 -13.78
CA GLN A 562 5.27 -1.70 -15.10
C GLN A 562 6.55 -2.54 -14.97
N ALA A 563 6.59 -3.65 -15.71
CA ALA A 563 7.78 -4.47 -15.83
C ALA A 563 8.87 -3.68 -16.58
N ILE A 564 10.07 -3.66 -16.01
CA ILE A 564 11.23 -3.05 -16.67
C ILE A 564 11.80 -4.05 -17.65
N HIS A 565 11.98 -3.61 -18.89
CA HIS A 565 12.71 -4.36 -19.90
C HIS A 565 14.10 -3.76 -20.09
N LEU A 566 15.13 -4.50 -19.71
CA LEU A 566 16.53 -4.11 -19.91
C LEU A 566 17.08 -4.72 -21.19
N THR A 567 17.46 -3.90 -22.16
CA THR A 567 18.16 -4.36 -23.35
C THR A 567 19.64 -4.02 -23.24
N MET A 568 20.49 -5.02 -23.48
CA MET A 568 21.93 -4.86 -23.45
C MET A 568 22.52 -5.20 -24.82
N ASP A 569 23.04 -4.18 -25.51
CA ASP A 569 23.70 -4.36 -26.80
C ASP A 569 25.11 -4.95 -26.62
N THR A 570 25.35 -6.10 -27.24
CA THR A 570 26.64 -6.81 -27.22
C THR A 570 27.50 -6.50 -28.44
N ASP A 571 26.91 -5.94 -29.50
CA ASP A 571 27.61 -5.63 -30.75
C ASP A 571 28.21 -4.22 -30.70
N LEU A 572 29.33 -4.09 -29.99
CA LEU A 572 30.10 -2.83 -29.89
C LEU A 572 30.69 -2.34 -31.23
N ALA A 573 30.56 -3.08 -32.33
CA ALA A 573 31.30 -2.84 -33.57
C ALA A 573 30.67 -1.80 -34.53
N ILE A 574 29.37 -1.50 -34.44
CA ILE A 574 28.65 -0.82 -35.54
C ILE A 574 28.40 0.68 -35.31
N LYS A 575 28.54 1.19 -34.09
CA LYS A 575 28.35 2.62 -33.80
C LYS A 575 29.53 3.09 -32.98
N GLY A 576 30.31 4.05 -33.48
CA GLY A 576 31.53 4.60 -32.86
C GLY A 576 31.35 5.33 -31.52
N SER A 577 30.42 4.87 -30.68
CA SER A 577 30.23 5.27 -29.29
C SER A 577 30.93 4.25 -28.39
N HIS A 578 31.91 4.69 -27.60
CA HIS A 578 32.60 3.88 -26.58
C HIS A 578 31.72 3.53 -25.35
N SER A 579 30.40 3.52 -25.50
CA SER A 579 29.43 3.26 -24.44
C SER A 579 28.69 1.94 -24.69
N MET A 580 28.69 1.05 -23.71
CA MET A 580 27.82 -0.13 -23.68
C MET A 580 26.37 0.30 -23.93
N GLY A 581 25.69 -0.33 -24.89
CA GLY A 581 24.35 0.06 -25.33
C GLY A 581 23.25 -0.39 -24.35
N LEU A 582 23.34 0.07 -23.11
CA LEU A 582 22.37 -0.20 -22.05
C LEU A 582 21.16 0.70 -22.23
N LYS A 583 19.98 0.09 -22.40
CA LYS A 583 18.72 0.83 -22.45
C LYS A 583 17.68 0.11 -21.60
N THR A 584 16.94 0.88 -20.81
CA THR A 584 15.78 0.39 -20.09
C THR A 584 14.52 0.90 -20.76
N HIS A 585 13.52 0.04 -20.84
CA HIS A 585 12.24 0.33 -21.45
C HIS A 585 11.10 -0.11 -20.54
N ILE A 586 9.96 0.55 -20.66
CA ILE A 586 8.67 0.17 -20.07
C ILE A 586 7.64 0.01 -21.19
N SER A 587 6.62 -0.82 -20.97
CA SER A 587 5.52 -0.95 -21.93
C SER A 587 4.45 0.12 -21.73
N ALA A 588 4.01 0.71 -22.83
CA ALA A 588 2.75 1.44 -22.94
C ALA A 588 1.84 0.71 -23.95
N PRO A 589 0.56 0.45 -23.62
CA PRO A 589 -0.36 -0.20 -24.54
C PRO A 589 -0.61 0.69 -25.77
N VAL A 590 -0.65 0.09 -26.96
CA VAL A 590 -0.93 0.81 -28.21
C VAL A 590 -2.25 0.33 -28.80
N GLY A 591 -3.19 1.25 -28.98
CA GLY A 591 -4.49 0.99 -29.62
C GLY A 591 -5.69 1.09 -28.67
N ILE A 592 -6.88 1.20 -29.25
CA ILE A 592 -8.16 1.39 -28.54
C ILE A 592 -8.65 0.07 -27.89
N THR A 593 -8.17 -1.07 -28.41
CA THR A 593 -8.41 -2.42 -27.86
C THR A 593 -7.08 -3.03 -27.45
N ALA A 594 -6.92 -3.38 -26.17
CA ALA A 594 -5.74 -4.08 -25.67
C ALA A 594 -5.75 -5.53 -26.22
N LYS A 595 -5.11 -5.76 -27.36
CA LYS A 595 -4.74 -7.10 -27.83
C LYS A 595 -3.36 -7.44 -27.30
N SER A 596 -3.16 -8.68 -26.86
CA SER A 596 -1.84 -9.22 -26.53
C SER A 596 -0.93 -9.08 -27.76
N GLY A 597 0.25 -8.48 -27.57
CA GLY A 597 1.23 -8.23 -28.64
C GLY A 597 1.32 -6.79 -29.16
N ASN A 598 0.41 -5.88 -28.78
CA ASN A 598 0.48 -4.46 -29.17
C ASN A 598 0.93 -3.56 -28.00
N CYS A 599 2.23 -3.50 -27.74
CA CYS A 599 2.83 -2.53 -26.81
C CYS A 599 3.94 -1.71 -27.47
N MET A 600 4.04 -0.44 -27.08
CA MET A 600 5.16 0.43 -27.40
C MET A 600 6.13 0.43 -26.22
N PHE A 601 7.41 0.33 -26.52
CA PHE A 601 8.47 0.46 -25.52
C PHE A 601 8.86 1.93 -25.38
N LEU A 602 8.68 2.48 -24.18
CA LEU A 602 9.11 3.84 -23.84
C LEU A 602 10.45 3.76 -23.10
N PRO A 603 11.46 4.56 -23.49
CA PRO A 603 12.76 4.55 -22.81
C PRO A 603 12.66 5.18 -21.42
N VAL A 604 13.38 4.61 -20.47
CA VAL A 604 13.49 5.07 -19.08
C VAL A 604 14.94 5.51 -18.80
N PRO A 605 15.18 6.58 -18.03
CA PRO A 605 16.53 6.90 -17.58
C PRO A 605 17.07 5.82 -16.65
N CYS A 606 18.26 5.31 -16.99
CA CYS A 606 18.97 4.31 -16.20
C CYS A 606 20.29 4.87 -15.67
N GLU A 607 20.53 4.70 -14.38
CA GLU A 607 21.79 5.03 -13.72
C GLU A 607 22.44 3.75 -13.17
N VAL A 608 23.73 3.59 -13.39
CA VAL A 608 24.49 2.51 -12.75
C VAL A 608 25.04 3.05 -11.43
N ARG A 609 24.62 2.45 -10.31
CA ARG A 609 25.07 2.84 -8.96
C ARG A 609 25.81 1.67 -8.34
N TYR A 610 27.02 1.93 -7.86
CA TYR A 610 27.83 0.96 -7.13
C TYR A 610 27.83 1.28 -5.64
N PHE A 611 27.96 0.26 -4.80
CA PHE A 611 28.20 0.47 -3.37
C PHE A 611 29.66 0.83 -3.10
N ASP A 612 29.93 1.55 -2.02
CA ASP A 612 31.30 1.94 -1.64
C ASP A 612 32.21 0.72 -1.43
N ALA A 613 31.66 -0.39 -0.92
CA ALA A 613 32.40 -1.64 -0.76
C ALA A 613 32.76 -2.30 -2.11
N GLU A 614 31.92 -2.14 -3.13
CA GLU A 614 32.15 -2.70 -4.47
C GLU A 614 33.15 -1.85 -5.26
N ARG A 615 33.21 -0.54 -4.98
CA ARG A 615 34.09 0.40 -5.68
C ARG A 615 35.54 -0.07 -5.71
N SER A 616 36.08 -0.50 -4.57
CA SER A 616 37.47 -0.98 -4.50
C SER A 616 37.70 -2.21 -5.39
N GLY A 617 36.74 -3.14 -5.45
CA GLY A 617 36.83 -4.32 -6.31
C GLY A 617 36.70 -3.97 -7.79
N LEU A 618 35.77 -3.07 -8.13
CA LEU A 618 35.57 -2.59 -9.50
C LEU A 618 36.76 -1.80 -10.03
N GLU A 619 37.40 -0.97 -9.19
CA GLU A 619 38.61 -0.23 -9.54
C GLU A 619 39.76 -1.20 -9.88
N ILE A 620 39.93 -2.28 -9.10
CA ILE A 620 40.92 -3.32 -9.39
C ILE A 620 40.58 -4.04 -10.72
N LEU A 621 39.33 -4.45 -10.92
CA LEU A 621 38.90 -5.08 -12.18
C LEU A 621 39.08 -4.16 -13.39
N ALA A 622 38.90 -2.85 -13.22
CA ALA A 622 39.11 -1.87 -14.29
C ALA A 622 40.58 -1.80 -14.73
N THR A 623 41.54 -2.09 -13.84
CA THR A 623 42.97 -2.14 -14.21
C THR A 623 43.28 -3.26 -15.21
N ALA A 624 42.51 -4.36 -15.20
CA ALA A 624 42.66 -5.45 -16.16
C ALA A 624 42.44 -4.99 -17.61
N LYS A 625 41.69 -3.90 -17.84
CA LYS A 625 41.49 -3.33 -19.18
C LYS A 625 42.79 -2.81 -19.80
N ALA A 626 43.73 -2.34 -18.98
CA ALA A 626 45.02 -1.81 -19.41
C ALA A 626 46.09 -2.91 -19.61
N SER A 627 45.80 -4.13 -19.15
CA SER A 627 46.69 -5.29 -19.28
C SER A 627 46.38 -6.07 -20.56
N ASP A 628 47.42 -6.40 -21.35
CA ASP A 628 47.27 -7.15 -22.60
C ASP A 628 46.71 -8.57 -22.37
N GLU A 629 46.99 -9.17 -21.21
CA GLU A 629 46.49 -10.50 -20.83
C GLU A 629 45.11 -10.48 -20.15
N ARG A 630 44.51 -9.28 -19.95
CA ARG A 630 43.26 -9.07 -19.22
C ARG A 630 43.22 -9.66 -17.81
N GLN A 631 44.36 -9.70 -17.14
CA GLN A 631 44.48 -10.14 -15.75
C GLN A 631 44.69 -8.93 -14.83
N ALA A 632 44.03 -8.94 -13.67
CA ALA A 632 44.30 -8.02 -12.57
C ALA A 632 45.00 -8.79 -11.44
N THR A 633 46.14 -8.27 -10.99
CA THR A 633 46.84 -8.79 -9.81
C THR A 633 46.38 -8.04 -8.57
N LEU A 634 46.22 -8.74 -7.46
CA LEU A 634 46.01 -8.09 -6.16
C LEU A 634 47.29 -7.34 -5.78
N LEU A 635 47.18 -6.03 -5.68
CA LEU A 635 48.27 -5.14 -5.29
C LEU A 635 48.40 -5.09 -3.76
N SER A 636 49.59 -4.74 -3.26
CA SER A 636 49.74 -4.48 -1.83
C SER A 636 49.11 -3.14 -1.46
N ASP A 637 48.76 -2.95 -0.18
CA ASP A 637 48.21 -1.67 0.30
C ASP A 637 49.17 -0.49 0.05
N MET A 638 50.47 -0.75 0.03
CA MET A 638 51.49 0.28 -0.28
C MET A 638 51.44 0.68 -1.75
N ASP A 639 51.28 -0.30 -2.65
CA ASP A 639 51.15 -0.02 -4.09
C ASP A 639 49.84 0.73 -4.38
N HIS A 640 48.74 0.39 -3.69
CA HIS A 640 47.49 1.16 -3.76
C HIS A 640 47.68 2.61 -3.29
N LEU A 641 48.44 2.84 -2.21
CA LEU A 641 48.77 4.18 -1.74
C LEU A 641 49.60 4.95 -2.77
N GLU A 642 50.58 4.31 -3.40
CA GLU A 642 51.39 4.92 -4.46
C GLU A 642 50.52 5.35 -5.66
N ILE A 643 49.64 4.46 -6.14
CA ILE A 643 48.71 4.77 -7.23
C ILE A 643 47.77 5.92 -6.85
N ALA A 644 47.25 5.92 -5.61
CA ALA A 644 46.38 6.99 -5.13
C ALA A 644 47.11 8.34 -5.07
N ILE A 645 48.37 8.36 -4.60
CA ILE A 645 49.22 9.56 -4.57
C ILE A 645 49.48 10.05 -6.00
N ALA A 646 49.84 9.16 -6.92
CA ALA A 646 50.08 9.50 -8.32
C ALA A 646 48.82 10.09 -8.99
N LYS A 647 47.64 9.52 -8.71
CA LYS A 647 46.36 10.02 -9.20
C LYS A 647 46.02 11.41 -8.63
N VAL A 648 46.26 11.63 -7.34
CA VAL A 648 46.08 12.96 -6.71
C VAL A 648 47.05 13.97 -7.31
N GLN A 649 48.30 13.59 -7.55
CA GLN A 649 49.28 14.44 -8.21
C GLN A 649 48.82 14.82 -9.62
N GLU A 650 48.37 13.86 -10.42
CA GLU A 650 47.83 14.13 -11.76
C GLU A 650 46.63 15.08 -11.72
N MET A 651 45.71 14.89 -10.76
CA MET A 651 44.57 15.79 -10.57
C MET A 651 45.00 17.21 -10.19
N LEU A 652 46.00 17.35 -9.30
CA LEU A 652 46.55 18.64 -8.92
C LEU A 652 47.26 19.33 -10.09
N ASP A 653 47.99 18.57 -10.90
CA ASP A 653 48.64 19.10 -12.10
C ASP A 653 47.62 19.62 -13.11
N ARG A 654 46.52 18.89 -13.33
CA ARG A 654 45.40 19.34 -14.18
C ARG A 654 44.76 20.64 -13.66
N VAL A 655 44.51 20.73 -12.35
CA VAL A 655 43.95 21.94 -11.73
C VAL A 655 44.93 23.10 -11.82
N SER A 656 46.21 22.86 -11.57
CA SER A 656 47.29 23.86 -11.68
C SER A 656 47.40 24.41 -13.11
N GLN A 657 47.38 23.52 -14.12
CA GLN A 657 47.37 23.91 -15.53
C GLN A 657 46.14 24.75 -15.88
N TYR A 658 44.95 24.35 -15.43
CA TYR A 658 43.72 25.13 -15.64
C TYR A 658 43.81 26.53 -15.01
N VAL A 659 44.28 26.63 -13.77
CA VAL A 659 44.47 27.93 -13.09
C VAL A 659 45.49 28.80 -13.84
N GLN A 660 46.60 28.22 -14.32
CA GLN A 660 47.58 28.93 -15.13
C GLN A 660 46.99 29.43 -16.46
N GLN A 661 46.19 28.61 -17.15
CA GLN A 661 45.51 28.99 -18.40
C GLN A 661 44.51 30.14 -18.19
N VAL A 662 43.76 30.11 -17.10
CA VAL A 662 42.83 31.20 -16.72
C VAL A 662 43.60 32.47 -16.36
N LEU A 663 44.69 32.37 -15.59
CA LEU A 663 45.54 33.53 -15.23
C LEU A 663 46.23 34.15 -16.45
N ASN A 664 46.63 33.33 -17.43
CA ASN A 664 47.23 33.77 -18.68
C ASN A 664 46.19 34.29 -19.70
N GLY A 665 44.90 34.24 -19.38
CA GLY A 665 43.80 34.70 -20.23
C GLY A 665 43.51 33.80 -21.44
N GLN A 666 43.98 32.55 -21.43
CA GLN A 666 43.73 31.58 -22.50
C GLN A 666 42.34 30.94 -22.41
N GLU A 667 41.81 30.79 -21.19
CA GLU A 667 40.49 30.22 -20.89
C GLU A 667 39.65 31.21 -20.06
N PRO A 668 38.33 31.34 -20.31
CA PRO A 668 37.47 32.22 -19.53
C PRO A 668 37.30 31.70 -18.09
N ALA A 669 37.42 32.61 -17.12
CA ALA A 669 37.27 32.26 -15.71
C ALA A 669 35.85 31.75 -15.39
N ASN A 670 35.74 30.51 -14.91
CA ASN A 670 34.49 29.96 -14.39
C ASN A 670 34.39 30.16 -12.87
N ASN A 671 33.44 31.00 -12.44
CA ASN A 671 33.21 31.33 -11.04
C ASN A 671 32.82 30.11 -10.18
N ALA A 672 32.13 29.11 -10.74
CA ALA A 672 31.76 27.91 -10.00
C ALA A 672 32.99 27.07 -9.64
N ILE A 673 33.91 26.89 -10.61
CA ILE A 673 35.16 26.16 -10.41
C ILE A 673 36.07 26.94 -9.44
N GLY A 674 36.16 28.27 -9.60
CA GLY A 674 36.94 29.13 -8.70
C GLY A 674 36.48 29.03 -7.24
N ARG A 675 35.16 29.03 -7.01
CA ARG A 675 34.58 28.83 -5.67
C ARG A 675 34.87 27.44 -5.12
N TYR A 676 34.73 26.40 -5.95
CA TYR A 676 35.02 25.02 -5.53
C TYR A 676 36.49 24.85 -5.11
N ILE A 677 37.43 25.43 -5.86
CA ILE A 677 38.87 25.41 -5.50
C ILE A 677 39.10 26.17 -4.20
N MET A 678 38.50 27.36 -4.04
CA MET A 678 38.63 28.17 -2.83
C MET A 678 38.08 27.44 -1.59
N ASP A 679 36.88 26.87 -1.71
CA ASP A 679 36.26 26.08 -0.64
C ASP A 679 37.15 24.86 -0.29
N SER A 680 37.64 24.12 -1.29
CA SER A 680 38.52 22.96 -1.09
C SER A 680 39.82 23.30 -0.35
N VAL A 681 40.47 24.43 -0.68
CA VAL A 681 41.70 24.87 -0.01
C VAL A 681 41.41 25.40 1.39
N SER A 682 40.25 26.03 1.60
CA SER A 682 39.86 26.60 2.90
C SER A 682 39.57 25.54 3.97
N VAL A 683 39.20 24.32 3.56
CA VAL A 683 38.97 23.18 4.47
C VAL A 683 40.25 22.76 5.18
N VAL A 684 41.43 23.01 4.60
CA VAL A 684 42.70 22.63 5.21
C VAL A 684 43.00 23.57 6.39
N PRO A 685 43.05 23.06 7.64
CA PRO A 685 43.28 23.89 8.81
C PRO A 685 44.72 24.43 8.79
N LYS A 686 44.87 25.72 9.12
CA LYS A 686 46.19 26.34 9.30
C LYS A 686 46.70 25.99 10.70
N VAL A 687 47.49 24.92 10.80
CA VAL A 687 48.11 24.46 12.06
C VAL A 687 49.57 24.92 12.11
N ASP A 688 50.05 25.25 13.31
CA ASP A 688 51.48 25.50 13.56
C ASP A 688 52.30 24.22 13.29
N ALA A 689 53.41 24.37 12.56
CA ALA A 689 54.29 23.27 12.18
C ALA A 689 54.85 22.51 13.39
N ALA A 690 55.17 23.20 14.50
CA ALA A 690 55.72 22.55 15.69
C ALA A 690 54.67 21.67 16.39
N SER A 691 53.43 22.15 16.46
CA SER A 691 52.29 21.39 17.00
C SER A 691 51.96 20.16 16.13
N PHE A 692 52.02 20.30 14.81
CA PHE A 692 51.82 19.19 13.88
C PHE A 692 52.93 18.13 14.01
N GLU A 693 54.20 18.54 14.05
CA GLU A 693 55.33 17.63 14.20
C GLU A 693 55.26 16.82 15.50
N LYS A 694 54.88 17.47 16.60
CA LYS A 694 54.66 16.77 17.88
C LYS A 694 53.53 15.73 17.78
N MET A 695 52.41 16.09 17.16
CA MET A 695 51.28 15.17 16.97
C MET A 695 51.66 13.98 16.09
N PHE A 696 52.33 14.24 14.96
CA PHE A 696 52.78 13.22 14.02
C PHE A 696 53.77 12.25 14.68
N ASN A 697 54.79 12.77 15.37
CA ASN A 697 55.77 11.94 16.05
C ASN A 697 55.16 11.09 17.17
N SER A 698 54.22 11.64 17.95
CA SER A 698 53.49 10.87 18.96
C SER A 698 52.70 9.73 18.34
N HIS A 699 51.97 10.00 17.25
CA HIS A 699 51.20 8.97 16.57
C HIS A 699 52.09 7.89 15.94
N LEU A 700 53.24 8.28 15.37
CA LEU A 700 54.22 7.36 14.83
C LEU A 700 54.79 6.43 15.93
N GLN A 701 55.12 6.99 17.10
CA GLN A 701 55.56 6.20 18.26
C GLN A 701 54.50 5.19 18.70
N ASP A 702 53.23 5.60 18.77
CA ASP A 702 52.13 4.71 19.13
C ASP A 702 51.97 3.55 18.12
N LEU A 703 52.01 3.85 16.81
CA LEU A 703 51.94 2.82 15.77
C LEU A 703 53.12 1.85 15.83
N LEU A 704 54.35 2.35 16.00
CA LEU A 704 55.54 1.51 16.15
C LEU A 704 55.44 0.62 17.39
N MET A 705 54.89 1.13 18.49
CA MET A 705 54.65 0.35 19.70
C MET A 705 53.66 -0.79 19.44
N VAL A 706 52.56 -0.54 18.72
CA VAL A 706 51.59 -1.58 18.37
C VAL A 706 52.22 -2.65 17.47
N VAL A 707 52.98 -2.25 16.44
CA VAL A 707 53.70 -3.18 15.56
C VAL A 707 54.71 -4.02 16.36
N TYR A 708 55.43 -3.39 17.29
CA TYR A 708 56.36 -4.07 18.18
C TYR A 708 55.65 -5.11 19.06
N LEU A 709 54.54 -4.73 19.70
CA LEU A 709 53.75 -5.64 20.53
C LEU A 709 53.16 -6.80 19.72
N ALA A 710 52.65 -6.56 18.51
CA ALA A 710 52.14 -7.60 17.62
C ALA A 710 53.23 -8.59 17.19
N ASN A 711 54.45 -8.11 16.93
CA ASN A 711 55.58 -8.98 16.65
C ASN A 711 56.00 -9.77 17.90
N MET A 712 56.00 -9.14 19.08
CA MET A 712 56.30 -9.80 20.35
C MET A 712 55.29 -10.94 20.60
N THR A 713 53.99 -10.71 20.45
CA THR A 713 52.97 -11.75 20.63
C THR A 713 53.12 -12.87 19.61
N ARG A 714 53.42 -12.56 18.34
CA ARG A 714 53.71 -13.57 17.31
C ARG A 714 54.91 -14.44 17.69
N THR A 715 55.99 -13.84 18.21
CA THR A 715 57.17 -14.61 18.65
C THR A 715 56.85 -15.48 19.87
N GLN A 716 56.09 -14.97 20.84
CA GLN A 716 55.65 -15.74 22.01
C GLN A 716 54.76 -16.92 21.61
N LEU A 717 53.84 -16.72 20.66
CA LEU A 717 53.00 -17.78 20.11
C LEU A 717 53.85 -18.87 19.45
N SER A 718 54.82 -18.48 18.62
CA SER A 718 55.73 -19.44 17.96
C SER A 718 56.59 -20.22 18.95
N VAL A 719 57.06 -19.57 20.02
CA VAL A 719 57.79 -20.25 21.11
C VAL A 719 56.89 -21.24 21.84
N ALA A 720 55.65 -20.83 22.16
CA ALA A 720 54.68 -21.70 22.81
C ALA A 720 54.30 -22.92 21.95
N GLU A 721 54.10 -22.74 20.64
CA GLU A 721 53.86 -23.83 19.69
C GLU A 721 55.03 -24.83 19.66
N ARG A 722 56.27 -24.32 19.61
CA ARG A 722 57.47 -25.17 19.61
C ARG A 722 57.67 -25.91 20.94
N LEU A 723 57.35 -25.29 22.07
CA LEU A 723 57.39 -25.93 23.38
C LEU A 723 56.32 -27.02 23.51
N ASN A 724 55.10 -26.75 23.03
CA ASN A 724 54.04 -27.76 22.99
C ASN A 724 54.36 -28.92 22.05
N ALA A 725 55.12 -28.71 20.97
CA ALA A 725 55.55 -29.78 20.08
C ALA A 725 56.67 -30.68 20.68
N LEU A 726 57.30 -30.27 21.78
CA LEU A 726 58.33 -31.03 22.50
C LEU A 726 57.75 -31.86 23.66
N VAL A 727 56.51 -31.59 24.06
CA VAL A 727 55.72 -32.36 25.05
C VAL A 727 54.85 -33.35 24.29
#